data_AF-A0A5J9VJM1-F1
#
_entry.id   AF-A0A5J9VJM1-F1
#
_cell.length_a   1.000
_cell.length_b   1.000
_cell.length_c   1.000
_cell.angle_alpha   90.00
_cell.angle_beta   90.00
_cell.angle_gamma   90.00
#
_symmetry.space_group_name_H-M   'P 1'
#
loop_
_entity.id
_entity.type
_entity.pdbx_description
1 polymer ?
#
loop_
_entity_poly.entity_id
_entity_poly.type
_entity_poly.pdbx_seq_one_letter_code
_entity_poly.pdbx_strand_id
1 'polypeptide(L)'
;MRWFSPSHGFLAQRSPPFRPGTSPDLHSLVAILLRHQDRRRQLLQIHAQLVAHQVFDQSPAPWRALLKAYSHGPYPQEALHLFRQARWHLADDTFAFAFALKACSGLGWPRAGVQLHGLAVKKGFEFHAYVHTALANVYVVCGRLVEARNAFDEMPVKNVVSWNVMITGFAAWGEVEHARLLFEQMPCRNVVSWTGLIDGYTRACLYGEAVALFCHMMAAGISPSEITVLALVPAISNLGGILMGEMLHGYCEKKGLVADARVGNSLIDLYAKVGSIQNSLKVFHEMLDRRNLVSWTSIISGFAMHGMSFEAVELFADMRRAGIRPNRITFLSVINACSHGGLVEQGLEFFRSMVYEYNMNPEVKHFGCIIDMLGRAGRLCESEQLIKGLPMEVNAVVWRILLGCCSKYGEVEMGERAIKKILELERESGGDFAVLSNMLNELGRFSDAEHARKLVDERKAVKLPGLAFVVSPFLHPVKKHKCHVLASLLSNRLKLHGTVPFSLNTAMMEAIKRLHAHLIVSGLQNCQHAMSKVLRSYALLQPDLAFAYKVIEQIGAPRTFLWSTILRELVLNDAPEDAIAFYKKAYGQGVEPDNLTFPFVLKACARICAMKEGEQMHNHAMKLGFLVDIYVSNSLINLYAACGDLFRARYVFDEMLVKDVVSWNSLICGYSQRNRPKEVLMLFKVMQNEGIKADKVTMVKVVSACSRLGDWGLADSMVRCIEEHGIGVDVYLGNTLIDYYGRSRQLQSAEKVFSHMKDKNIVTLNTMITTYAKDGGLVSARKIFDQIPNKDLISWSSMICGYSQTGHFSEALEIFRQMQRAKMKPDAVVIASVLSACAHLGVLDLGKWIHDYVKRNNIKADVIMENSLIDMYAKCGSAKDALQVFKGMKEKDTLSCNSIIMGLANNGFEDDALNIFHAMLAEGFKPNEVTFLGVLVACANRNLVQEGLDHFESMKSVHNLEPEMKHYGCVVHLLGRAGQLEKALRFVMDMPIAPDPVVWRILLGACKTHGDVPVAEEVTKRLNDLEPGNSGNYTLLSNTDASADRWSDAMNVSRWNYTLLSNTYASAGY
;
A
#
# COMPACT_ATOMS: atom_id res chain seq x y z
N MET A 1 -10.88 12.54 54.44
CA MET A 1 -12.18 13.22 54.36
C MET A 1 -13.31 12.19 54.36
N ARG A 2 -14.24 12.37 55.30
CA ARG A 2 -15.55 11.73 55.57
C ARG A 2 -15.90 10.46 54.78
N TRP A 3 -15.89 9.30 55.46
CA TRP A 3 -16.68 8.13 55.06
C TRP A 3 -17.49 7.60 56.26
N PHE A 4 -18.75 8.03 56.21
CA PHE A 4 -20.03 7.55 56.77
C PHE A 4 -20.34 7.51 58.27
N SER A 5 -21.49 8.13 58.53
CA SER A 5 -22.36 8.15 59.70
C SER A 5 -22.85 6.78 60.14
N PRO A 6 -23.18 6.59 61.43
CA PRO A 6 -23.89 5.42 61.90
C PRO A 6 -25.40 5.62 61.70
N SER A 7 -25.96 4.99 60.68
CA SER A 7 -27.41 4.78 60.59
C SER A 7 -27.70 3.43 59.95
N HIS A 8 -27.62 2.39 60.76
CA HIS A 8 -28.68 1.38 60.89
C HIS A 8 -28.31 0.43 62.04
N GLY A 9 -29.18 0.40 63.04
CA GLY A 9 -28.99 -0.38 64.26
C GLY A 9 -29.20 -1.86 64.02
N PHE A 10 -28.23 -2.63 64.50
CA PHE A 10 -28.37 -4.00 64.98
C PHE A 10 -27.26 -4.15 66.01
N LEU A 11 -27.62 -4.09 67.31
CA LEU A 11 -26.81 -4.28 68.54
C LEU A 11 -27.12 -3.22 69.61
N ALA A 12 -28.39 -2.82 69.74
CA ALA A 12 -28.91 -2.22 70.96
C ALA A 12 -30.04 -3.12 71.49
N GLN A 13 -29.69 -4.31 71.98
CA GLN A 13 -30.52 -5.01 72.96
C GLN A 13 -29.62 -5.49 74.09
N ARG A 14 -29.78 -4.83 75.23
CA ARG A 14 -29.38 -5.37 76.54
C ARG A 14 -30.06 -6.73 76.71
N SER A 15 -29.30 -7.74 77.12
CA SER A 15 -29.86 -9.00 77.63
C SER A 15 -29.13 -9.42 78.92
N PRO A 16 -29.81 -10.20 79.78
CA PRO A 16 -29.86 -10.05 81.25
C PRO A 16 -28.76 -10.86 81.98
N PRO A 17 -28.65 -10.85 83.33
CA PRO A 17 -27.46 -11.35 84.00
C PRO A 17 -27.40 -12.89 84.07
N PHE A 18 -26.15 -13.33 84.20
CA PHE A 18 -25.57 -14.66 84.31
C PHE A 18 -26.36 -15.67 85.17
N ARG A 19 -26.43 -16.93 84.72
CA ARG A 19 -26.53 -18.12 85.59
C ARG A 19 -25.32 -19.04 85.29
N PRO A 20 -24.52 -19.41 86.30
CA PRO A 20 -23.32 -20.21 86.11
C PRO A 20 -23.66 -21.69 86.04
N GLY A 21 -23.18 -22.38 85.00
CA GLY A 21 -23.24 -23.83 84.93
C GLY A 21 -22.94 -24.31 83.51
N THR A 22 -21.82 -25.00 83.35
CA THR A 22 -21.24 -25.56 82.12
C THR A 22 -20.50 -24.55 81.24
N SER A 23 -19.17 -24.48 81.41
CA SER A 23 -18.27 -23.92 80.40
C SER A 23 -18.28 -24.86 79.18
N PRO A 24 -18.82 -24.45 78.01
CA PRO A 24 -18.68 -25.25 76.81
C PRO A 24 -17.19 -25.26 76.44
N ASP A 25 -16.67 -26.46 76.15
CA ASP A 25 -15.28 -26.65 75.78
C ASP A 25 -14.91 -25.72 74.61
N LEU A 26 -14.10 -24.69 74.90
CA LEU A 26 -13.76 -23.61 73.99
C LEU A 26 -13.17 -24.13 72.67
N HIS A 27 -12.49 -25.27 72.75
CA HIS A 27 -11.93 -25.99 71.62
C HIS A 27 -13.00 -26.54 70.66
N SER A 28 -14.16 -26.95 71.17
CA SER A 28 -15.24 -27.50 70.33
C SER A 28 -15.92 -26.40 69.48
N LEU A 29 -16.15 -25.21 70.05
CA LEU A 29 -16.76 -24.08 69.35
C LEU A 29 -15.84 -23.51 68.27
N VAL A 30 -14.54 -23.39 68.55
CA VAL A 30 -13.53 -22.96 67.55
C VAL A 30 -13.40 -23.99 66.41
N ALA A 31 -13.45 -25.29 66.71
CA ALA A 31 -13.41 -26.34 65.69
C ALA A 31 -14.66 -26.34 64.78
N ILE A 32 -15.83 -26.05 65.33
CA ILE A 32 -17.08 -25.92 64.56
C ILE A 32 -17.05 -24.67 63.66
N LEU A 33 -16.49 -23.56 64.15
CA LEU A 33 -16.30 -22.32 63.40
C LEU A 33 -15.39 -22.51 62.18
N LEU A 34 -14.31 -23.29 62.34
CA LEU A 34 -13.40 -23.66 61.25
C LEU A 34 -14.03 -24.61 60.22
N ARG A 35 -15.03 -25.42 60.60
CA ARG A 35 -15.74 -26.33 59.68
C ARG A 35 -16.83 -25.66 58.82
N HIS A 36 -17.31 -24.47 59.20
CA HIS A 36 -18.46 -23.81 58.56
C HIS A 36 -18.16 -22.39 58.05
N GLN A 37 -16.94 -22.12 57.59
CA GLN A 37 -16.49 -20.79 57.14
C GLN A 37 -17.30 -20.21 55.95
N ASP A 38 -17.88 -21.08 55.12
CA ASP A 38 -18.58 -20.67 53.88
C ASP A 38 -20.09 -20.42 54.05
N ARG A 39 -20.65 -20.68 55.24
CA ARG A 39 -22.11 -20.62 55.47
C ARG A 39 -22.49 -19.45 56.38
N ARG A 40 -22.97 -18.36 55.76
CA ARG A 40 -23.42 -17.10 56.40
C ARG A 40 -24.19 -17.28 57.71
N ARG A 41 -25.18 -18.18 57.72
CA ARG A 41 -26.12 -18.33 58.86
C ARG A 41 -25.46 -18.98 60.07
N GLN A 42 -24.57 -19.95 59.83
CA GLN A 42 -23.85 -20.66 60.89
C GLN A 42 -22.73 -19.79 61.48
N LEU A 43 -22.03 -19.02 60.64
CA LEU A 43 -21.01 -18.07 61.09
C LEU A 43 -21.57 -17.01 62.06
N LEU A 44 -22.72 -16.42 61.72
CA LEU A 44 -23.41 -15.44 62.58
C LEU A 44 -23.93 -16.05 63.88
N GLN A 45 -24.41 -17.30 63.85
CA GLN A 45 -24.92 -18.01 65.02
C GLN A 45 -23.81 -18.35 66.03
N ILE A 46 -22.64 -18.77 65.53
CA ILE A 46 -21.48 -19.08 66.39
C ILE A 46 -20.86 -17.80 66.96
N HIS A 47 -20.79 -16.72 66.17
CA HIS A 47 -20.35 -15.40 66.65
C HIS A 47 -21.27 -14.90 67.79
N ALA A 48 -22.59 -15.00 67.64
CA ALA A 48 -23.54 -14.62 68.69
C ALA A 48 -23.39 -15.46 69.98
N GLN A 49 -23.10 -16.76 69.87
CA GLN A 49 -22.85 -17.63 71.03
C GLN A 49 -21.55 -17.25 71.77
N LEU A 50 -20.47 -16.94 71.04
CA LEU A 50 -19.20 -16.51 71.65
C LEU A 50 -19.35 -15.19 72.43
N VAL A 51 -20.17 -14.26 71.93
CA VAL A 51 -20.50 -12.99 72.62
C VAL A 51 -21.33 -13.25 73.88
N ALA A 52 -22.33 -14.14 73.80
CA ALA A 52 -23.18 -14.49 74.94
C ALA A 52 -22.42 -15.15 76.11
N HIS A 53 -21.31 -15.84 75.83
CA HIS A 53 -20.49 -16.54 76.83
C HIS A 53 -19.30 -15.74 77.40
N GLN A 54 -19.15 -14.44 77.08
CA GLN A 54 -18.06 -13.57 77.56
C GLN A 54 -16.64 -14.13 77.36
N VAL A 55 -16.46 -14.93 76.31
CA VAL A 55 -15.22 -15.66 75.99
C VAL A 55 -14.05 -14.72 75.62
N PHE A 56 -14.34 -13.46 75.28
CA PHE A 56 -13.40 -12.50 74.71
C PHE A 56 -12.48 -11.80 75.71
N ASP A 57 -12.75 -11.91 77.02
CA ASP A 57 -11.97 -11.24 78.08
C ASP A 57 -10.83 -12.09 78.66
N GLN A 58 -10.73 -13.38 78.28
CA GLN A 58 -9.78 -14.33 78.90
C GLN A 58 -8.65 -14.82 77.98
N SER A 59 -8.77 -14.75 76.65
CA SER A 59 -7.68 -15.14 75.74
C SER A 59 -7.77 -14.52 74.33
N PRO A 60 -6.64 -14.37 73.59
CA PRO A 60 -6.63 -13.88 72.20
C PRO A 60 -7.12 -14.90 71.15
N ALA A 61 -7.23 -16.19 71.48
CA ALA A 61 -7.50 -17.25 70.50
C ALA A 61 -8.89 -17.18 69.81
N PRO A 62 -9.99 -16.83 70.51
CA PRO A 62 -11.31 -16.61 69.91
C PRO A 62 -11.32 -15.48 68.89
N TRP A 63 -10.60 -14.39 69.16
CA TRP A 63 -10.45 -13.26 68.24
C TRP A 63 -9.75 -13.69 66.94
N ARG A 64 -8.67 -14.48 67.03
CA ARG A 64 -7.96 -15.02 65.84
C ARG A 64 -8.87 -15.94 65.00
N ALA A 65 -9.64 -16.80 65.65
CA ALA A 65 -10.53 -17.74 64.96
C ALA A 65 -11.64 -17.02 64.18
N LEU A 66 -12.26 -16.00 64.78
CA LEU A 66 -13.26 -15.18 64.11
C LEU A 66 -12.66 -14.33 62.99
N LEU A 67 -11.52 -13.68 63.23
CA LEU A 67 -10.83 -12.91 62.18
C LEU A 67 -10.46 -13.79 60.99
N LYS A 68 -9.97 -15.01 61.22
CA LYS A 68 -9.70 -15.99 60.16
C LYS A 68 -10.97 -16.36 59.40
N ALA A 69 -12.06 -16.66 60.10
CA ALA A 69 -13.31 -17.08 59.47
C ALA A 69 -13.97 -15.95 58.65
N TYR A 70 -14.03 -14.73 59.18
CA TYR A 70 -14.60 -13.58 58.45
C TYR A 70 -13.71 -13.09 57.31
N SER A 71 -12.38 -13.18 57.41
CA SER A 71 -11.46 -12.78 56.33
C SER A 71 -11.47 -13.73 55.13
N HIS A 72 -11.79 -15.01 55.34
CA HIS A 72 -11.92 -16.00 54.27
C HIS A 72 -13.38 -16.19 53.81
N GLY A 73 -14.34 -15.71 54.58
CA GLY A 73 -15.77 -15.79 54.29
C GLY A 73 -16.31 -14.63 53.45
N PRO A 74 -17.64 -14.62 53.19
CA PRO A 74 -18.29 -13.64 52.31
C PRO A 74 -18.42 -12.22 52.87
N TYR A 75 -18.06 -12.00 54.15
CA TYR A 75 -18.14 -10.69 54.83
C TYR A 75 -16.79 -10.21 55.36
N PRO A 76 -15.81 -9.91 54.48
CA PRO A 76 -14.51 -9.42 54.92
C PRO A 76 -14.58 -8.05 55.64
N GLN A 77 -15.66 -7.28 55.47
CA GLN A 77 -15.86 -6.01 56.19
C GLN A 77 -15.98 -6.20 57.71
N GLU A 78 -16.64 -7.27 58.13
CA GLU A 78 -16.82 -7.60 59.55
C GLU A 78 -15.50 -7.99 60.22
N ALA A 79 -14.56 -8.59 59.48
CA ALA A 79 -13.22 -8.87 59.98
C ALA A 79 -12.48 -7.58 60.37
N LEU A 80 -12.67 -6.47 59.64
CA LEU A 80 -12.04 -5.20 59.97
C LEU A 80 -12.66 -4.53 61.20
N HIS A 81 -13.98 -4.69 61.39
CA HIS A 81 -14.67 -4.23 62.59
C HIS A 81 -14.21 -5.01 63.83
N LEU A 82 -14.15 -6.35 63.71
CA LEU A 82 -13.63 -7.24 64.73
C LEU A 82 -12.17 -6.97 65.06
N PHE A 83 -11.35 -6.64 64.06
CA PHE A 83 -9.95 -6.29 64.28
C PHE A 83 -9.82 -5.00 65.10
N ARG A 84 -10.70 -4.02 64.87
CA ARG A 84 -10.73 -2.79 65.68
C ARG A 84 -11.10 -3.08 67.13
N GLN A 85 -12.05 -3.97 67.38
CA GLN A 85 -12.46 -4.38 68.73
C GLN A 85 -11.36 -5.19 69.43
N ALA A 86 -10.79 -6.20 68.75
CA ALA A 86 -9.71 -7.05 69.25
C ALA A 86 -8.49 -6.25 69.76
N ARG A 87 -8.20 -5.10 69.15
CA ARG A 87 -7.10 -4.20 69.58
C ARG A 87 -7.31 -3.57 70.96
N TRP A 88 -8.55 -3.37 71.41
CA TRP A 88 -8.82 -2.88 72.76
C TRP A 88 -8.58 -3.95 73.84
N HIS A 89 -8.58 -5.23 73.43
CA HIS A 89 -8.38 -6.39 74.30
C HIS A 89 -6.99 -7.05 74.13
N LEU A 90 -5.96 -6.28 73.70
CA LEU A 90 -4.56 -6.74 73.57
C LEU A 90 -4.35 -7.96 72.63
N ALA A 91 -5.26 -8.21 71.68
CA ALA A 91 -5.16 -9.28 70.69
C ALA A 91 -4.57 -8.79 69.34
N ASP A 92 -3.65 -7.82 69.37
CA ASP A 92 -3.05 -7.18 68.19
C ASP A 92 -1.75 -7.85 67.74
N ASP A 93 -1.79 -9.17 67.58
CA ASP A 93 -0.66 -9.99 67.14
C ASP A 93 -0.52 -10.11 65.61
N THR A 94 0.57 -10.71 65.16
CA THR A 94 0.91 -10.91 63.74
C THR A 94 -0.17 -11.65 62.95
N PHE A 95 -0.94 -12.55 63.58
CA PHE A 95 -2.00 -13.28 62.90
C PHE A 95 -3.24 -12.41 62.71
N ALA A 96 -3.63 -11.63 63.72
CA ALA A 96 -4.72 -10.68 63.63
C ALA A 96 -4.47 -9.66 62.50
N PHE A 97 -3.24 -9.15 62.38
CA PHE A 97 -2.84 -8.27 61.27
C PHE A 97 -2.90 -8.95 59.90
N ALA A 98 -2.40 -10.19 59.78
CA ALA A 98 -2.45 -10.93 58.52
C ALA A 98 -3.90 -11.19 58.04
N PHE A 99 -4.82 -11.52 58.95
CA PHE A 99 -6.24 -11.71 58.63
C PHE A 99 -6.95 -10.39 58.30
N ALA A 100 -6.63 -9.30 58.99
CA ALA A 100 -7.15 -7.97 58.67
C ALA A 100 -6.68 -7.51 57.27
N LEU A 101 -5.40 -7.69 56.95
CA LEU A 101 -4.86 -7.42 55.60
C LEU A 101 -5.51 -8.33 54.55
N LYS A 102 -5.73 -9.62 54.83
CA LYS A 102 -6.46 -10.52 53.93
C LYS A 102 -7.88 -10.03 53.65
N ALA A 103 -8.58 -9.53 54.67
CA ALA A 103 -9.90 -8.92 54.51
C ALA A 103 -9.84 -7.64 53.65
N CYS A 104 -8.83 -6.78 53.83
CA CYS A 104 -8.61 -5.62 52.94
C CYS A 104 -8.37 -6.03 51.47
N SER A 105 -7.64 -7.13 51.25
CA SER A 105 -7.40 -7.69 49.91
C SER A 105 -8.71 -8.18 49.29
N GLY A 106 -9.55 -8.90 50.04
CA GLY A 106 -10.86 -9.35 49.57
C GLY A 106 -11.84 -8.21 49.25
N LEU A 107 -11.65 -7.03 49.86
CA LEU A 107 -12.45 -5.82 49.62
C LEU A 107 -11.87 -4.88 48.55
N GLY A 108 -10.62 -5.10 48.13
CA GLY A 108 -9.91 -4.17 47.25
C GLY A 108 -9.76 -2.76 47.85
N TRP A 109 -9.55 -2.63 49.16
CA TRP A 109 -9.47 -1.33 49.85
C TRP A 109 -8.02 -0.87 50.10
N PRO A 110 -7.39 -0.11 49.18
CA PRO A 110 -5.99 0.27 49.31
C PRO A 110 -5.73 1.21 50.49
N ARG A 111 -6.68 2.08 50.82
CA ARG A 111 -6.54 3.05 51.93
C ARG A 111 -6.47 2.37 53.29
N ALA A 112 -7.30 1.34 53.49
CA ALA A 112 -7.26 0.54 54.72
C ALA A 112 -5.96 -0.26 54.82
N GLY A 113 -5.47 -0.81 53.69
CA GLY A 113 -4.17 -1.47 53.61
C GLY A 113 -3.00 -0.57 54.03
N VAL A 114 -2.94 0.67 53.52
CA VAL A 114 -1.91 1.65 53.89
C VAL A 114 -1.97 2.03 55.38
N GLN A 115 -3.18 2.19 55.93
CA GLN A 115 -3.35 2.46 57.37
C GLN A 115 -2.88 1.31 58.24
N LEU A 116 -3.18 0.07 57.84
CA LEU A 116 -2.70 -1.13 58.52
C LEU A 116 -1.18 -1.32 58.36
N HIS A 117 -0.60 -0.92 57.22
CA HIS A 117 0.84 -0.89 57.00
C HIS A 117 1.53 0.04 58.02
N GLY A 118 1.12 1.31 58.10
CA GLY A 118 1.70 2.25 59.06
C GLY A 118 1.51 1.82 60.52
N LEU A 119 0.40 1.12 60.83
CA LEU A 119 0.17 0.56 62.15
C LEU A 119 1.07 -0.66 62.44
N ALA A 120 1.32 -1.52 61.45
CA ALA A 120 2.20 -2.67 61.57
C ALA A 120 3.65 -2.24 61.84
N VAL A 121 4.13 -1.20 61.15
CA VAL A 121 5.44 -0.57 61.39
C VAL A 121 5.52 -0.02 62.82
N LYS A 122 4.51 0.76 63.26
CA LYS A 122 4.47 1.32 64.63
C LYS A 122 4.52 0.25 65.73
N LYS A 123 4.04 -0.97 65.44
CA LYS A 123 4.01 -2.10 66.38
C LYS A 123 5.26 -2.99 66.31
N GLY A 124 6.22 -2.67 65.43
CA GLY A 124 7.44 -3.46 65.25
C GLY A 124 7.22 -4.76 64.46
N PHE A 125 6.12 -4.87 63.70
CA PHE A 125 5.87 -6.03 62.85
C PHE A 125 6.52 -5.95 61.46
N GLU A 126 7.37 -4.94 61.25
CA GLU A 126 8.07 -4.66 59.99
C GLU A 126 8.99 -5.80 59.51
N PHE A 127 9.40 -6.69 60.43
CA PHE A 127 10.27 -7.82 60.10
C PHE A 127 9.53 -9.17 60.01
N HIS A 128 8.20 -9.20 60.23
CA HIS A 128 7.43 -10.45 60.21
C HIS A 128 6.97 -10.82 58.79
N ALA A 129 7.56 -11.90 58.25
CA ALA A 129 7.32 -12.37 56.88
C ALA A 129 5.83 -12.59 56.52
N TYR A 130 5.00 -13.06 57.45
CA TYR A 130 3.57 -13.31 57.20
C TYR A 130 2.76 -12.01 57.04
N VAL A 131 3.05 -10.98 57.83
CA VAL A 131 2.37 -9.69 57.77
C VAL A 131 2.76 -8.97 56.48
N HIS A 132 4.05 -8.94 56.15
CA HIS A 132 4.54 -8.35 54.89
C HIS A 132 4.06 -9.11 53.64
N THR A 133 3.97 -10.44 53.67
CA THR A 133 3.40 -11.21 52.55
C THR A 133 1.91 -10.87 52.32
N ALA A 134 1.14 -10.76 53.40
CA ALA A 134 -0.26 -10.35 53.33
C ALA A 134 -0.41 -8.90 52.84
N LEU A 135 0.49 -8.02 53.27
CA LEU A 135 0.53 -6.62 52.85
C LEU A 135 0.86 -6.46 51.36
N ALA A 136 1.90 -7.15 50.88
CA ALA A 136 2.26 -7.19 49.46
C ALA A 136 1.08 -7.67 48.61
N ASN A 137 0.36 -8.71 49.07
CA ASN A 137 -0.85 -9.19 48.40
C ASN A 137 -1.98 -8.14 48.36
N VAL A 138 -2.16 -7.32 49.40
CA VAL A 138 -3.14 -6.21 49.38
C VAL A 138 -2.76 -5.19 48.30
N TYR A 139 -1.50 -4.76 48.27
CA TYR A 139 -1.04 -3.79 47.27
C TYR A 139 -1.16 -4.31 45.84
N VAL A 140 -0.77 -5.58 45.61
CA VAL A 140 -0.96 -6.27 44.33
C VAL A 140 -2.42 -6.27 43.91
N VAL A 141 -3.34 -6.76 44.76
CA VAL A 141 -4.77 -6.86 44.40
C VAL A 141 -5.39 -5.49 44.13
N CYS A 142 -4.89 -4.43 44.78
CA CYS A 142 -5.34 -3.06 44.56
C CYS A 142 -4.64 -2.33 43.39
N GLY A 143 -3.78 -3.00 42.61
CA GLY A 143 -3.08 -2.40 41.46
C GLY A 143 -1.96 -1.41 41.85
N ARG A 144 -1.53 -1.41 43.11
CA ARG A 144 -0.50 -0.52 43.68
C ARG A 144 0.87 -1.22 43.61
N LEU A 145 1.33 -1.51 42.39
CA LEU A 145 2.46 -2.41 42.14
C LEU A 145 3.80 -1.88 42.66
N VAL A 146 3.99 -0.55 42.67
CA VAL A 146 5.21 0.08 43.22
C VAL A 146 5.26 -0.10 44.74
N GLU A 147 4.16 0.17 45.45
CA GLU A 147 4.12 -0.05 46.89
C GLU A 147 4.18 -1.54 47.26
N ALA A 148 3.64 -2.42 46.42
CA ALA A 148 3.82 -3.86 46.58
C ALA A 148 5.31 -4.24 46.49
N ARG A 149 6.03 -3.67 45.52
CA ARG A 149 7.47 -3.92 45.34
C ARG A 149 8.28 -3.40 46.51
N ASN A 150 8.01 -2.18 46.99
CA ASN A 150 8.68 -1.61 48.15
C ASN A 150 8.46 -2.48 49.40
N ALA A 151 7.20 -2.86 49.67
CA ALA A 151 6.86 -3.70 50.83
C ALA A 151 7.50 -5.09 50.76
N PHE A 152 7.74 -5.61 49.54
CA PHE A 152 8.45 -6.86 49.31
C PHE A 152 9.97 -6.70 49.48
N ASP A 153 10.56 -5.64 48.95
CA ASP A 153 12.00 -5.39 49.03
C ASP A 153 12.44 -5.13 50.48
N GLU A 154 11.62 -4.44 51.27
CA GLU A 154 11.79 -4.22 52.73
C GLU A 154 11.80 -5.51 53.56
N MET A 155 11.30 -6.64 53.04
CA MET A 155 11.28 -7.91 53.78
C MET A 155 12.70 -8.44 54.03
N PRO A 156 13.13 -8.65 55.30
CA PRO A 156 14.46 -9.16 55.61
C PRO A 156 14.63 -10.63 55.19
N VAL A 157 13.56 -11.42 55.27
CA VAL A 157 13.52 -12.82 54.82
C VAL A 157 12.33 -13.02 53.90
N LYS A 158 12.61 -13.28 52.62
CA LYS A 158 11.61 -13.56 51.59
C LYS A 158 11.41 -15.07 51.47
N ASN A 159 10.20 -15.55 51.73
CA ASN A 159 9.85 -16.98 51.58
C ASN A 159 9.23 -17.25 50.20
N VAL A 160 9.12 -18.54 49.82
CA VAL A 160 8.57 -18.96 48.52
C VAL A 160 7.16 -18.38 48.26
N VAL A 161 6.34 -18.22 49.30
CA VAL A 161 4.98 -17.65 49.19
C VAL A 161 5.04 -16.17 48.82
N SER A 162 5.91 -15.38 49.45
CA SER A 162 6.09 -13.96 49.15
C SER A 162 6.56 -13.71 47.71
N TRP A 163 7.50 -14.52 47.21
CA TRP A 163 7.92 -14.49 45.80
C TRP A 163 6.75 -14.80 44.85
N ASN A 164 5.98 -15.85 45.15
CA ASN A 164 4.84 -16.24 44.33
C ASN A 164 3.73 -15.18 44.29
N VAL A 165 3.44 -14.52 45.41
CA VAL A 165 2.48 -13.39 45.47
C VAL A 165 2.92 -12.27 44.53
N MET A 166 4.20 -11.91 44.52
CA MET A 166 4.69 -10.87 43.63
C MET A 166 4.65 -11.30 42.16
N ILE A 167 5.15 -12.50 41.84
CA ILE A 167 5.19 -13.01 40.46
C ILE A 167 3.79 -13.12 39.86
N THR A 168 2.87 -13.81 40.54
CA THR A 168 1.47 -13.95 40.10
C THR A 168 0.75 -12.59 40.07
N GLY A 169 1.11 -11.69 40.98
CA GLY A 169 0.56 -10.35 41.08
C GLY A 169 0.90 -9.44 39.91
N PHE A 170 2.20 -9.28 39.63
CA PHE A 170 2.67 -8.54 38.47
C PHE A 170 2.15 -9.15 37.17
N ALA A 171 2.20 -10.48 37.04
CA ALA A 171 1.64 -11.21 35.91
C ALA A 171 0.13 -10.92 35.72
N ALA A 172 -0.64 -10.83 36.80
CA ALA A 172 -2.07 -10.59 36.73
C ALA A 172 -2.47 -9.20 36.23
N TRP A 173 -1.60 -8.21 36.42
CA TRP A 173 -1.78 -6.85 35.92
C TRP A 173 -1.13 -6.60 34.55
N GLY A 174 -0.60 -7.64 33.90
CA GLY A 174 0.03 -7.54 32.58
C GLY A 174 1.51 -7.12 32.61
N GLU A 175 2.09 -6.93 33.79
CA GLU A 175 3.50 -6.57 34.00
C GLU A 175 4.40 -7.82 33.97
N VAL A 176 4.37 -8.54 32.86
CA VAL A 176 4.97 -9.88 32.74
C VAL A 176 6.50 -9.84 32.80
N GLU A 177 7.14 -8.79 32.28
CA GLU A 177 8.61 -8.63 32.36
C GLU A 177 9.10 -8.44 33.80
N HIS A 178 8.38 -7.65 34.61
CA HIS A 178 8.68 -7.50 36.04
C HIS A 178 8.48 -8.82 36.79
N ALA A 179 7.43 -9.58 36.45
CA ALA A 179 7.20 -10.91 37.00
C ALA A 179 8.34 -11.89 36.62
N ARG A 180 8.84 -11.82 35.38
CA ARG A 180 9.97 -12.63 34.91
C ARG A 180 11.27 -12.29 35.65
N LEU A 181 11.60 -11.01 35.84
CA LEU A 181 12.79 -10.61 36.59
C LEU A 181 12.76 -11.14 38.04
N LEU A 182 11.60 -11.06 38.70
CA LEU A 182 11.43 -11.64 40.04
C LEU A 182 11.55 -13.16 40.03
N PHE A 183 11.03 -13.81 39.00
CA PHE A 183 11.16 -15.25 38.82
C PHE A 183 12.62 -15.69 38.58
N GLU A 184 13.42 -14.90 37.86
CA GLU A 184 14.85 -15.13 37.64
C GLU A 184 15.68 -14.92 38.94
N GLN A 185 15.26 -14.01 39.82
CA GLN A 185 15.88 -13.78 41.13
C GLN A 185 15.46 -14.79 42.20
N MET A 186 14.36 -15.53 42.00
CA MET A 186 13.82 -16.47 42.98
C MET A 186 14.80 -17.63 43.25
N PRO A 187 15.23 -17.87 44.52
CA PRO A 187 16.21 -18.91 44.83
C PRO A 187 15.73 -20.33 44.54
N CYS A 188 14.47 -20.63 44.87
CA CYS A 188 13.87 -21.95 44.70
C CYS A 188 12.52 -21.83 44.00
N ARG A 189 12.46 -22.31 42.75
CA ARG A 189 11.23 -22.28 41.92
C ARG A 189 10.41 -23.55 42.16
N ASN A 190 9.12 -23.39 42.37
CA ASN A 190 8.16 -24.49 42.52
C ASN A 190 7.05 -24.42 41.46
N VAL A 191 6.17 -25.43 41.44
CA VAL A 191 5.05 -25.52 40.48
C VAL A 191 4.22 -24.22 40.43
N VAL A 192 4.00 -23.57 41.58
CA VAL A 192 3.22 -22.32 41.67
C VAL A 192 3.93 -21.15 40.99
N SER A 193 5.25 -20.99 41.19
CA SER A 193 6.03 -19.94 40.53
C SER A 193 6.00 -20.07 38.99
N TRP A 194 6.18 -21.29 38.47
CA TRP A 194 6.13 -21.56 37.03
C TRP A 194 4.72 -21.37 36.47
N THR A 195 3.70 -21.91 37.16
CA THR A 195 2.30 -21.80 36.72
C THR A 195 1.83 -20.35 36.69
N GLY A 196 2.19 -19.56 37.71
CA GLY A 196 1.85 -18.14 37.76
C GLY A 196 2.46 -17.33 36.62
N LEU A 197 3.71 -17.64 36.24
CA LEU A 197 4.37 -16.99 35.13
C LEU A 197 3.78 -17.43 33.78
N ILE A 198 3.58 -18.74 33.57
CA ILE A 198 2.93 -19.30 32.36
C ILE A 198 1.55 -18.67 32.16
N ASP A 199 0.72 -18.63 33.20
CA ASP A 199 -0.61 -18.00 33.15
C ASP A 199 -0.52 -16.49 32.82
N GLY A 200 0.47 -15.79 33.38
CA GLY A 200 0.77 -14.39 33.05
C GLY A 200 1.07 -14.17 31.56
N TYR A 201 2.02 -14.93 31.01
CA TYR A 201 2.36 -14.88 29.59
C TYR A 201 1.17 -15.25 28.70
N THR A 202 0.39 -16.27 29.08
CA THR A 202 -0.84 -16.65 28.37
C THR A 202 -1.84 -15.51 28.34
N ARG A 203 -2.09 -14.83 29.47
CA ARG A 203 -3.04 -13.70 29.55
C ARG A 203 -2.54 -12.45 28.84
N ALA A 204 -1.23 -12.23 28.77
CA ALA A 204 -0.60 -11.17 27.99
C ALA A 204 -0.50 -11.49 26.48
N CYS A 205 -1.10 -12.59 26.02
CA CYS A 205 -1.08 -13.04 24.63
C CYS A 205 0.29 -13.43 24.07
N LEU A 206 1.29 -13.62 24.94
CA LEU A 206 2.64 -14.07 24.61
C LEU A 206 2.73 -15.59 24.69
N TYR A 207 2.00 -16.25 23.80
CA TYR A 207 1.76 -17.70 23.88
C TYR A 207 3.02 -18.54 23.61
N GLY A 208 3.91 -18.07 22.74
CA GLY A 208 5.15 -18.79 22.40
C GLY A 208 6.07 -18.93 23.61
N GLU A 209 6.20 -17.84 24.36
CA GLU A 209 6.96 -17.73 25.60
C GLU A 209 6.31 -18.57 26.71
N ALA A 210 4.98 -18.57 26.82
CA ALA A 210 4.25 -19.42 27.77
C ALA A 210 4.53 -20.93 27.54
N VAL A 211 4.53 -21.36 26.27
CA VAL A 211 4.88 -22.75 25.90
C VAL A 211 6.36 -23.04 26.14
N ALA A 212 7.26 -22.10 25.84
CA ALA A 212 8.69 -22.26 26.13
C ALA A 212 8.95 -22.41 27.64
N LEU A 213 8.28 -21.62 28.48
CA LEU A 213 8.36 -21.73 29.94
C LEU A 213 7.85 -23.08 30.44
N PHE A 214 6.79 -23.63 29.83
CA PHE A 214 6.33 -24.97 30.15
C PHE A 214 7.37 -26.04 29.77
N CYS A 215 8.01 -25.95 28.60
CA CYS A 215 9.09 -26.85 28.22
C CYS A 215 10.29 -26.74 29.19
N HIS A 216 10.62 -25.53 29.63
CA HIS A 216 11.67 -25.30 30.63
C HIS A 216 11.30 -25.87 32.01
N MET A 217 10.04 -25.75 32.43
CA MET A 217 9.53 -26.36 33.66
C MET A 217 9.68 -27.89 33.61
N MET A 218 9.34 -28.50 32.48
CA MET A 218 9.49 -29.94 32.24
C MET A 218 10.97 -30.36 32.23
N ALA A 219 11.84 -29.58 31.57
CA ALA A 219 13.29 -29.83 31.54
C ALA A 219 13.95 -29.68 32.92
N ALA A 220 13.42 -28.79 33.77
CA ALA A 220 13.84 -28.63 35.16
C ALA A 220 13.33 -29.76 36.08
N GLY A 221 12.61 -30.76 35.55
CA GLY A 221 12.09 -31.89 36.32
C GLY A 221 10.90 -31.57 37.21
N ILE A 222 10.28 -30.40 37.06
CA ILE A 222 9.14 -29.97 37.87
C ILE A 222 7.85 -30.45 37.19
N SER A 223 7.09 -31.31 37.85
CA SER A 223 5.86 -31.88 37.28
C SER A 223 4.72 -30.84 37.20
N PRO A 224 4.18 -30.55 36.00
CA PRO A 224 3.00 -29.72 35.83
C PRO A 224 1.78 -30.25 36.58
N SER A 225 1.05 -29.35 37.24
CA SER A 225 -0.22 -29.67 37.90
C SER A 225 -1.40 -29.50 36.94
N GLU A 226 -2.58 -29.91 37.38
CA GLU A 226 -3.85 -29.64 36.68
C GLU A 226 -4.00 -28.15 36.34
N ILE A 227 -3.65 -27.26 37.27
CA ILE A 227 -3.74 -25.80 37.10
C ILE A 227 -2.75 -25.33 36.02
N THR A 228 -1.56 -25.92 35.96
CA THR A 228 -0.58 -25.63 34.90
C THR A 228 -1.11 -26.02 33.52
N VAL A 229 -1.74 -27.20 33.41
CA VAL A 229 -2.35 -27.66 32.16
C VAL A 229 -3.45 -26.70 31.72
N LEU A 230 -4.35 -26.31 32.63
CA LEU A 230 -5.44 -25.37 32.34
C LEU A 230 -4.93 -23.97 31.94
N ALA A 231 -3.85 -23.49 32.56
CA ALA A 231 -3.21 -22.21 32.19
C ALA A 231 -2.51 -22.26 30.82
N LEU A 232 -2.06 -23.43 30.39
CA LEU A 232 -1.31 -23.63 29.15
C LEU A 232 -2.21 -23.90 27.93
N VAL A 233 -3.34 -24.60 28.12
CA VAL A 233 -4.27 -24.96 27.04
C VAL A 233 -4.66 -23.76 26.16
N PRO A 234 -5.01 -22.57 26.70
CA PRO A 234 -5.32 -21.41 25.88
C PRO A 234 -4.13 -20.94 25.02
N ALA A 235 -2.89 -21.04 25.54
CA ALA A 235 -1.69 -20.68 24.78
C ALA A 235 -1.46 -21.64 23.60
N ILE A 236 -1.57 -22.95 23.82
CA ILE A 236 -1.42 -23.95 22.73
C ILE A 236 -2.55 -23.85 21.72
N SER A 237 -3.79 -23.67 22.20
CA SER A 237 -4.99 -23.53 21.37
C SER A 237 -4.87 -22.34 20.43
N ASN A 238 -4.45 -21.19 20.97
CA ASN A 238 -4.19 -20.03 20.16
C ASN A 238 -2.97 -20.26 19.27
N LEU A 239 -1.87 -20.88 19.71
CA LEU A 239 -0.71 -21.14 18.83
C LEU A 239 -1.02 -22.03 17.60
N GLY A 240 -2.04 -22.88 17.69
CA GLY A 240 -2.36 -23.88 16.65
C GLY A 240 -1.37 -25.04 16.61
N GLY A 241 -0.64 -25.30 17.71
CA GLY A 241 0.39 -26.34 17.78
C GLY A 241 -0.17 -27.72 18.09
N ILE A 242 -0.50 -28.52 17.06
CA ILE A 242 -1.06 -29.87 17.24
C ILE A 242 -0.11 -30.81 18.00
N LEU A 243 1.19 -30.78 17.65
CA LEU A 243 2.22 -31.61 18.29
C LEU A 243 2.35 -31.31 19.78
N MET A 244 2.29 -30.01 20.15
CA MET A 244 2.34 -29.62 21.56
C MET A 244 1.09 -30.03 22.32
N GLY A 245 -0.08 -29.97 21.66
CA GLY A 245 -1.33 -30.51 22.21
C GLY A 245 -1.27 -32.02 22.44
N GLU A 246 -0.70 -32.78 21.51
CA GLU A 246 -0.48 -34.23 21.63
C GLU A 246 0.51 -34.58 22.74
N MET A 247 1.61 -33.82 22.87
CA MET A 247 2.54 -33.97 23.99
C MET A 247 1.86 -33.70 25.33
N LEU A 248 1.06 -32.63 25.42
CA LEU A 248 0.32 -32.28 26.64
C LEU A 248 -0.74 -33.33 26.98
N HIS A 249 -1.48 -33.82 25.98
CA HIS A 249 -2.46 -34.89 26.15
C HIS A 249 -1.79 -36.18 26.60
N GLY A 250 -0.70 -36.61 25.97
CA GLY A 250 0.07 -37.78 26.40
C GLY A 250 0.64 -37.65 27.82
N TYR A 251 1.05 -36.44 28.23
CA TYR A 251 1.40 -36.17 29.63
C TYR A 251 0.21 -36.33 30.58
N CYS A 252 -0.95 -35.74 30.22
CA CYS A 252 -2.18 -35.86 31.00
C CYS A 252 -2.64 -37.31 31.14
N GLU A 253 -2.53 -38.11 30.09
CA GLU A 253 -2.85 -39.54 30.10
C GLU A 253 -1.90 -40.30 31.03
N LYS A 254 -0.58 -40.13 30.87
CA LYS A 254 0.45 -40.77 31.71
C LYS A 254 0.33 -40.43 33.19
N LYS A 255 -0.11 -39.22 33.53
CA LYS A 255 -0.32 -38.75 34.90
C LYS A 255 -1.73 -38.96 35.43
N GLY A 256 -2.64 -39.48 34.62
CA GLY A 256 -4.05 -39.64 34.99
C GLY A 256 -4.78 -38.32 35.23
N LEU A 257 -4.31 -37.19 34.68
CA LEU A 257 -4.96 -35.88 34.83
C LEU A 257 -6.24 -35.76 34.00
N VAL A 258 -6.39 -36.59 32.95
CA VAL A 258 -7.64 -36.71 32.17
C VAL A 258 -8.81 -37.21 33.04
N ALA A 259 -8.51 -37.76 34.23
CA ALA A 259 -9.49 -38.06 35.26
C ALA A 259 -10.34 -36.85 35.68
N ASP A 260 -9.77 -35.63 35.62
CA ASP A 260 -10.49 -34.39 35.92
C ASP A 260 -11.26 -33.93 34.69
N ALA A 261 -12.58 -33.80 34.82
CA ALA A 261 -13.45 -33.37 33.75
C ALA A 261 -13.09 -31.97 33.22
N ARG A 262 -12.49 -31.09 34.02
CA ARG A 262 -12.04 -29.75 33.60
C ARG A 262 -10.88 -29.85 32.61
N VAL A 263 -9.91 -30.73 32.87
CA VAL A 263 -8.78 -30.98 31.97
C VAL A 263 -9.28 -31.63 30.68
N GLY A 264 -10.10 -32.66 30.79
CA GLY A 264 -10.70 -33.34 29.62
C GLY A 264 -11.48 -32.37 28.72
N ASN A 265 -12.36 -31.56 29.30
CA ASN A 265 -13.12 -30.54 28.56
C ASN A 265 -12.21 -29.50 27.89
N SER A 266 -11.15 -29.08 28.57
CA SER A 266 -10.18 -28.13 28.03
C SER A 266 -9.36 -28.73 26.88
N LEU A 267 -9.03 -30.03 26.94
CA LEU A 267 -8.36 -30.75 25.85
C LEU A 267 -9.29 -30.98 24.64
N ILE A 268 -10.59 -31.24 24.86
CA ILE A 268 -11.60 -31.30 23.78
C ILE A 268 -11.65 -29.95 23.04
N ASP A 269 -11.77 -28.85 23.77
CA ASP A 269 -11.78 -27.49 23.22
C ASP A 269 -10.45 -27.12 22.53
N LEU A 270 -9.32 -27.52 23.12
CA LEU A 270 -7.98 -27.37 22.52
C LEU A 270 -7.94 -27.98 21.12
N TYR A 271 -8.23 -29.29 21.01
CA TYR A 271 -8.15 -30.00 19.74
C TYR A 271 -9.18 -29.53 18.72
N ALA A 272 -10.40 -29.21 19.18
CA ALA A 272 -11.44 -28.62 18.35
C ALA A 272 -10.95 -27.30 17.70
N LYS A 273 -10.30 -26.41 18.45
CA LYS A 273 -9.76 -25.13 17.95
C LYS A 273 -8.52 -25.26 17.08
N VAL A 274 -7.61 -26.17 17.42
CA VAL A 274 -6.37 -26.45 16.65
C VAL A 274 -6.70 -27.10 15.29
N GLY A 275 -7.84 -27.80 15.21
CA GLY A 275 -8.35 -28.36 13.96
C GLY A 275 -8.27 -29.87 13.85
N SER A 276 -7.95 -30.56 14.94
CA SER A 276 -7.93 -32.03 15.01
C SER A 276 -9.19 -32.54 15.70
N ILE A 277 -10.28 -32.68 14.93
CA ILE A 277 -11.53 -33.21 15.49
C ILE A 277 -11.37 -34.65 15.98
N GLN A 278 -10.54 -35.46 15.32
CA GLN A 278 -10.35 -36.86 15.68
C GLN A 278 -9.70 -37.00 17.06
N ASN A 279 -8.73 -36.14 17.40
CA ASN A 279 -8.13 -36.13 18.73
C ASN A 279 -9.12 -35.59 19.78
N SER A 280 -9.98 -34.63 19.41
CA SER A 280 -11.06 -34.14 20.27
C SER A 280 -12.05 -35.27 20.63
N LEU A 281 -12.45 -36.08 19.64
CA LEU A 281 -13.24 -37.30 19.84
C LEU A 281 -12.51 -38.32 20.71
N LYS A 282 -11.21 -38.53 20.48
CA LYS A 282 -10.40 -39.46 21.27
C LYS A 282 -10.45 -39.10 22.76
N VAL A 283 -10.19 -37.84 23.10
CA VAL A 283 -10.30 -37.34 24.49
C VAL A 283 -11.72 -37.55 25.02
N PHE A 284 -12.74 -37.21 24.24
CA PHE A 284 -14.13 -37.41 24.64
C PHE A 284 -14.43 -38.89 24.95
N HIS A 285 -13.91 -39.81 24.13
CA HIS A 285 -14.04 -41.24 24.37
C HIS A 285 -13.31 -41.70 25.64
N GLU A 286 -12.06 -41.26 25.84
CA GLU A 286 -11.23 -41.54 27.03
C GLU A 286 -11.88 -41.08 28.35
N MET A 287 -12.75 -40.06 28.32
CA MET A 287 -13.46 -39.60 29.52
C MET A 287 -14.54 -40.58 30.04
N LEU A 288 -14.95 -41.58 29.23
CA LEU A 288 -15.94 -42.62 29.60
C LEU A 288 -17.17 -42.04 30.33
N ASP A 289 -17.50 -42.55 31.53
CA ASP A 289 -18.68 -42.15 32.33
C ASP A 289 -18.54 -40.77 33.01
N ARG A 290 -17.39 -40.10 32.85
CA ARG A 290 -17.12 -38.78 33.48
C ARG A 290 -17.57 -37.61 32.61
N ARG A 291 -18.15 -37.90 31.44
CA ARG A 291 -18.70 -36.91 30.51
C ARG A 291 -19.85 -36.18 31.18
N ASN A 292 -19.67 -34.88 31.36
CA ASN A 292 -20.71 -33.97 31.85
C ASN A 292 -21.28 -33.12 30.71
N LEU A 293 -22.29 -32.28 31.02
CA LEU A 293 -22.88 -31.35 30.07
C LEU A 293 -21.83 -30.56 29.27
N VAL A 294 -20.77 -30.07 29.93
CA VAL A 294 -19.71 -29.29 29.28
C VAL A 294 -18.92 -30.12 28.27
N SER A 295 -18.63 -31.39 28.56
CA SER A 295 -17.94 -32.29 27.60
C SER A 295 -18.75 -32.49 26.32
N TRP A 296 -20.05 -32.75 26.45
CA TRP A 296 -20.98 -32.90 25.33
C TRP A 296 -21.13 -31.60 24.52
N THR A 297 -21.30 -30.47 25.20
CA THR A 297 -21.38 -29.16 24.53
C THR A 297 -20.07 -28.83 23.79
N SER A 298 -18.91 -29.14 24.38
CA SER A 298 -17.61 -28.85 23.78
C SER A 298 -17.36 -29.67 22.52
N ILE A 299 -17.72 -30.96 22.53
CA ILE A 299 -17.56 -31.81 21.33
C ILE A 299 -18.56 -31.40 20.23
N ILE A 300 -19.83 -31.15 20.56
CA ILE A 300 -20.83 -30.67 19.59
C ILE A 300 -20.39 -29.33 18.97
N SER A 301 -19.89 -28.40 19.79
CA SER A 301 -19.34 -27.13 19.31
C SER A 301 -18.13 -27.34 18.40
N GLY A 302 -17.24 -28.29 18.74
CA GLY A 302 -16.11 -28.67 17.91
C GLY A 302 -16.52 -29.15 16.53
N PHE A 303 -17.47 -30.07 16.43
CA PHE A 303 -18.01 -30.54 15.15
C PHE A 303 -18.67 -29.41 14.35
N ALA A 304 -19.44 -28.54 15.04
CA ALA A 304 -20.05 -27.35 14.43
C ALA A 304 -19.00 -26.41 13.81
N MET A 305 -17.91 -26.10 14.52
CA MET A 305 -16.81 -25.26 14.01
C MET A 305 -16.13 -25.87 12.78
N HIS A 306 -16.20 -27.20 12.65
CA HIS A 306 -15.60 -27.92 11.54
C HIS A 306 -16.51 -28.11 10.33
N GLY A 307 -17.79 -27.76 10.44
CA GLY A 307 -18.79 -27.92 9.38
C GLY A 307 -19.33 -29.35 9.23
N MET A 308 -19.08 -30.22 10.21
CA MET A 308 -19.60 -31.58 10.28
C MET A 308 -20.94 -31.56 11.00
N SER A 309 -21.97 -31.12 10.28
CA SER A 309 -23.29 -30.85 10.86
C SER A 309 -24.06 -32.10 11.23
N PHE A 310 -23.95 -33.18 10.44
CA PHE A 310 -24.66 -34.42 10.68
C PHE A 310 -24.18 -35.09 11.97
N GLU A 311 -22.86 -35.18 12.15
CA GLU A 311 -22.22 -35.76 13.33
C GLU A 311 -22.48 -34.92 14.58
N ALA A 312 -22.54 -33.58 14.46
CA ALA A 312 -22.94 -32.70 15.57
C ALA A 312 -24.38 -32.97 16.03
N VAL A 313 -25.29 -33.23 15.09
CA VAL A 313 -26.70 -33.57 15.36
C VAL A 313 -26.81 -34.98 15.97
N GLU A 314 -26.05 -35.95 15.48
CA GLU A 314 -25.99 -37.29 16.09
C GLU A 314 -25.46 -37.23 17.52
N LEU A 315 -24.39 -36.48 17.79
CA LEU A 315 -23.87 -36.29 19.14
C LEU A 315 -24.87 -35.61 20.07
N PHE A 316 -25.70 -34.70 19.55
CA PHE A 316 -26.80 -34.11 20.32
C PHE A 316 -27.90 -35.14 20.63
N ALA A 317 -28.20 -36.04 19.70
CA ALA A 317 -29.12 -37.15 19.95
C ALA A 317 -28.54 -38.14 20.98
N ASP A 318 -27.26 -38.48 20.89
CA ASP A 318 -26.53 -39.33 21.85
C ASP A 318 -26.56 -38.72 23.26
N MET A 319 -26.30 -37.41 23.37
CA MET A 319 -26.38 -36.67 24.64
C MET A 319 -27.76 -36.80 25.29
N ARG A 320 -28.84 -36.71 24.49
CA ARG A 320 -30.22 -36.91 24.96
C ARG A 320 -30.47 -38.35 25.40
N ARG A 321 -29.98 -39.34 24.62
CA ARG A 321 -30.09 -40.77 24.98
C ARG A 321 -29.31 -41.10 26.27
N ALA A 322 -28.21 -40.41 26.52
CA ALA A 322 -27.45 -40.49 27.77
C ALA A 322 -28.13 -39.79 28.97
N GLY A 323 -29.32 -39.20 28.78
CA GLY A 323 -30.07 -38.53 29.86
C GLY A 323 -29.50 -37.17 30.26
N ILE A 324 -28.53 -36.61 29.53
CA ILE A 324 -27.94 -35.30 29.84
C ILE A 324 -28.83 -34.21 29.26
N ARG A 325 -29.42 -33.38 30.12
CA ARG A 325 -30.30 -32.28 29.72
C ARG A 325 -29.50 -31.16 29.03
N PRO A 326 -29.81 -30.80 27.77
CA PRO A 326 -29.18 -29.67 27.09
C PRO A 326 -29.43 -28.33 27.79
N ASN A 327 -28.49 -27.39 27.62
CA ASN A 327 -28.67 -25.99 28.03
C ASN A 327 -28.68 -25.06 26.80
N ARG A 328 -28.83 -23.76 27.04
CA ARG A 328 -28.82 -22.72 25.99
C ARG A 328 -27.56 -22.79 25.11
N ILE A 329 -26.39 -23.03 25.70
CA ILE A 329 -25.11 -23.10 24.96
C ILE A 329 -25.07 -24.35 24.06
N THR A 330 -25.62 -25.48 24.52
CA THR A 330 -25.78 -26.69 23.70
C THR A 330 -26.69 -26.43 22.50
N PHE A 331 -27.84 -25.81 22.70
CA PHE A 331 -28.74 -25.44 21.61
C PHE A 331 -28.10 -24.46 20.62
N LEU A 332 -27.38 -23.45 21.11
CA LEU A 332 -26.61 -22.56 20.24
C LEU A 332 -25.59 -23.33 19.39
N SER A 333 -24.90 -24.32 19.98
CA SER A 333 -23.87 -25.10 19.28
C SER A 333 -24.45 -25.99 18.19
N VAL A 334 -25.57 -26.69 18.45
CA VAL A 334 -26.24 -27.55 17.44
C VAL A 334 -26.91 -26.73 16.33
N ILE A 335 -27.56 -25.60 16.68
CA ILE A 335 -28.15 -24.68 15.68
C ILE A 335 -27.04 -24.06 14.81
N ASN A 336 -25.89 -23.72 15.39
CA ASN A 336 -24.74 -23.23 14.61
C ASN A 336 -24.17 -24.32 13.68
N ALA A 337 -24.18 -25.59 14.10
CA ALA A 337 -23.82 -26.71 13.23
C ALA A 337 -24.78 -26.80 12.03
N CYS A 338 -26.09 -26.69 12.27
CA CYS A 338 -27.10 -26.65 11.21
C CYS A 338 -26.89 -25.47 10.25
N SER A 339 -26.45 -24.30 10.76
CA SER A 339 -26.14 -23.14 9.90
C SER A 339 -24.97 -23.43 8.95
N HIS A 340 -23.89 -24.03 9.48
CA HIS A 340 -22.74 -24.39 8.65
C HIS A 340 -23.01 -25.55 7.68
N GLY A 341 -23.89 -26.48 8.05
CA GLY A 341 -24.29 -27.63 7.23
C GLY A 341 -25.45 -27.40 6.27
N GLY A 342 -26.12 -26.23 6.34
CA GLY A 342 -27.31 -25.95 5.53
C GLY A 342 -28.56 -26.77 5.93
N LEU A 343 -28.60 -27.32 7.14
CA LEU A 343 -29.72 -28.13 7.64
C LEU A 343 -30.84 -27.24 8.21
N VAL A 344 -31.51 -26.48 7.32
CA VAL A 344 -32.46 -25.42 7.72
C VAL A 344 -33.61 -25.94 8.57
N GLU A 345 -34.30 -26.98 8.10
CA GLU A 345 -35.50 -27.49 8.79
C GLU A 345 -35.16 -28.11 10.16
N GLN A 346 -34.07 -28.86 10.26
CA GLN A 346 -33.59 -29.40 11.54
C GLN A 346 -33.17 -28.29 12.52
N GLY A 347 -32.50 -27.23 12.01
CA GLY A 347 -32.12 -26.09 12.83
C GLY A 347 -33.32 -25.34 13.41
N LEU A 348 -34.39 -25.17 12.61
CA LEU A 348 -35.66 -24.60 13.07
C LEU A 348 -36.38 -25.51 14.07
N GLU A 349 -36.33 -26.83 13.87
CA GLU A 349 -36.88 -27.81 14.81
C GLU A 349 -36.16 -27.74 16.17
N PHE A 350 -34.82 -27.69 16.20
CA PHE A 350 -34.07 -27.51 17.44
C PHE A 350 -34.38 -26.18 18.14
N PHE A 351 -34.57 -25.11 17.37
CA PHE A 351 -34.98 -23.83 17.94
C PHE A 351 -36.39 -23.90 18.57
N ARG A 352 -37.35 -24.57 17.91
CA ARG A 352 -38.68 -24.81 18.46
C ARG A 352 -38.64 -25.68 19.72
N SER A 353 -37.88 -26.78 19.70
CA SER A 353 -37.69 -27.65 20.87
C SER A 353 -37.08 -26.86 22.05
N MET A 354 -36.08 -26.01 21.80
CA MET A 354 -35.50 -25.14 22.83
C MET A 354 -36.56 -24.26 23.53
N VAL A 355 -37.45 -23.65 22.74
CA VAL A 355 -38.48 -22.71 23.24
C VAL A 355 -39.66 -23.45 23.89
N TYR A 356 -40.23 -24.43 23.20
CA TYR A 356 -41.52 -25.04 23.58
C TYR A 356 -41.37 -26.31 24.42
N GLU A 357 -40.32 -27.12 24.20
CA GLU A 357 -40.11 -28.36 24.97
C GLU A 357 -39.23 -28.12 26.19
N TYR A 358 -38.16 -27.35 26.05
CA TYR A 358 -37.19 -27.09 27.12
C TYR A 358 -37.46 -25.79 27.89
N ASN A 359 -38.44 -24.98 27.46
CA ASN A 359 -38.82 -23.71 28.07
C ASN A 359 -37.62 -22.76 28.30
N MET A 360 -36.72 -22.67 27.30
CA MET A 360 -35.56 -21.79 27.35
C MET A 360 -35.78 -20.53 26.52
N ASN A 361 -35.55 -19.37 27.14
CA ASN A 361 -35.61 -18.10 26.43
C ASN A 361 -34.44 -17.97 25.43
N PRO A 362 -34.72 -17.75 24.14
CA PRO A 362 -33.68 -17.46 23.15
C PRO A 362 -32.92 -16.17 23.46
N GLU A 363 -31.63 -16.20 23.20
CA GLU A 363 -30.76 -15.02 23.21
C GLU A 363 -30.47 -14.54 21.78
N VAL A 364 -30.02 -13.29 21.62
CA VAL A 364 -29.67 -12.68 20.32
C VAL A 364 -28.75 -13.58 19.47
N LYS A 365 -27.84 -14.32 20.11
CA LYS A 365 -26.93 -15.28 19.44
C LYS A 365 -27.67 -16.42 18.74
N HIS A 366 -28.76 -16.93 19.33
CA HIS A 366 -29.57 -17.99 18.73
C HIS A 366 -30.28 -17.47 17.47
N PHE A 367 -30.88 -16.28 17.55
CA PHE A 367 -31.47 -15.62 16.38
C PHE A 367 -30.42 -15.31 15.30
N GLY A 368 -29.21 -14.90 15.69
CA GLY A 368 -28.09 -14.71 14.76
C GLY A 368 -27.75 -15.97 13.97
N CYS A 369 -27.73 -17.15 14.60
CA CYS A 369 -27.52 -18.42 13.90
C CYS A 369 -28.70 -18.80 12.98
N ILE A 370 -29.94 -18.52 13.39
CA ILE A 370 -31.14 -18.77 12.54
C ILE A 370 -31.14 -17.84 11.32
N ILE A 371 -30.77 -16.58 11.49
CA ILE A 371 -30.68 -15.58 10.41
C ILE A 371 -29.54 -15.93 9.45
N ASP A 372 -28.38 -16.35 9.96
CA ASP A 372 -27.28 -16.85 9.12
C ASP A 372 -27.71 -18.07 8.31
N MET A 373 -28.43 -19.00 8.93
CA MET A 373 -28.93 -20.22 8.29
C MET A 373 -29.98 -19.94 7.21
N LEU A 374 -31.00 -19.14 7.51
CA LEU A 374 -32.03 -18.72 6.54
C LEU A 374 -31.42 -17.88 5.42
N GLY A 375 -30.54 -16.95 5.77
CA GLY A 375 -29.84 -16.10 4.82
C GLY A 375 -28.96 -16.90 3.86
N ARG A 376 -28.18 -17.87 4.35
CA ARG A 376 -27.37 -18.78 3.52
C ARG A 376 -28.19 -19.71 2.63
N ALA A 377 -29.44 -19.97 2.98
CA ALA A 377 -30.40 -20.76 2.20
C ALA A 377 -31.17 -19.91 1.17
N GLY A 378 -30.95 -18.60 1.11
CA GLY A 378 -31.66 -17.68 0.21
C GLY A 378 -33.03 -17.24 0.69
N ARG A 379 -33.46 -17.63 1.90
CA ARG A 379 -34.74 -17.24 2.52
C ARG A 379 -34.64 -15.87 3.19
N LEU A 380 -34.20 -14.86 2.43
CA LEU A 380 -33.86 -13.51 2.93
C LEU A 380 -35.08 -12.75 3.48
N CYS A 381 -36.25 -12.86 2.83
CA CYS A 381 -37.47 -12.22 3.29
C CYS A 381 -37.93 -12.75 4.66
N GLU A 382 -37.87 -14.07 4.86
CA GLU A 382 -38.18 -14.69 6.16
C GLU A 382 -37.18 -14.27 7.24
N SER A 383 -35.90 -14.16 6.87
CA SER A 383 -34.86 -13.67 7.76
C SER A 383 -35.10 -12.22 8.20
N GLU A 384 -35.51 -11.32 7.29
CA GLU A 384 -35.83 -9.92 7.62
C GLU A 384 -37.12 -9.82 8.46
N GLN A 385 -38.14 -10.64 8.15
CA GLN A 385 -39.38 -10.71 8.94
C GLN A 385 -39.13 -11.19 10.37
N LEU A 386 -38.27 -12.20 10.54
CA LEU A 386 -37.88 -12.69 11.86
C LEU A 386 -37.26 -11.56 12.68
N ILE A 387 -36.35 -10.77 12.11
CA ILE A 387 -35.73 -9.61 12.78
C ILE A 387 -36.77 -8.57 13.20
N LYS A 388 -37.74 -8.26 12.33
CA LYS A 388 -38.81 -7.27 12.61
C LYS A 388 -39.78 -7.74 13.70
N GLY A 389 -39.98 -9.05 13.84
CA GLY A 389 -40.86 -9.66 14.83
C GLY A 389 -40.23 -9.88 16.21
N LEU A 390 -38.96 -9.52 16.42
CA LEU A 390 -38.30 -9.72 17.70
C LEU A 390 -38.72 -8.68 18.75
N PRO A 391 -39.14 -9.09 19.96
CA PRO A 391 -39.53 -8.17 21.03
C PRO A 391 -38.32 -7.53 21.76
N MET A 392 -37.13 -7.60 21.18
CA MET A 392 -35.86 -7.22 21.79
C MET A 392 -34.93 -6.53 20.78
N GLU A 393 -34.12 -5.59 21.25
CA GLU A 393 -33.16 -4.88 20.40
C GLU A 393 -32.09 -5.83 19.84
N VAL A 394 -32.01 -5.85 18.51
CA VAL A 394 -31.07 -6.68 17.76
C VAL A 394 -29.76 -5.91 17.59
N ASN A 395 -28.63 -6.54 17.94
CA ASN A 395 -27.32 -5.91 17.81
C ASN A 395 -26.83 -5.85 16.35
N ALA A 396 -25.82 -5.01 16.08
CA ALA A 396 -25.32 -4.81 14.72
C ALA A 396 -24.74 -6.09 14.08
N VAL A 397 -24.29 -7.07 14.88
CA VAL A 397 -23.76 -8.35 14.40
C VAL A 397 -24.79 -9.12 13.57
N VAL A 398 -26.05 -9.14 13.99
CA VAL A 398 -27.13 -9.84 13.28
C VAL A 398 -27.44 -9.15 11.95
N TRP A 399 -27.45 -7.81 11.94
CA TRP A 399 -27.62 -7.05 10.70
C TRP A 399 -26.46 -7.23 9.72
N ARG A 400 -25.22 -7.42 10.20
CA ARG A 400 -24.07 -7.78 9.35
C ARG A 400 -24.18 -9.16 8.74
N ILE A 401 -24.68 -10.14 9.51
CA ILE A 401 -24.94 -11.48 8.99
C ILE A 401 -25.95 -11.40 7.83
N LEU A 402 -27.04 -10.65 8.01
CA LEU A 402 -28.02 -10.42 6.95
C LEU A 402 -27.38 -9.70 5.76
N LEU A 403 -26.59 -8.64 5.99
CA LEU A 403 -25.88 -7.92 4.93
C LEU A 403 -24.94 -8.82 4.12
N GLY A 404 -24.21 -9.71 4.78
CA GLY A 404 -23.35 -10.70 4.12
C GLY A 404 -24.16 -11.67 3.26
N CYS A 405 -25.34 -12.07 3.71
CA CYS A 405 -26.25 -12.90 2.92
C CYS A 405 -26.86 -12.12 1.75
N CYS A 406 -27.29 -10.87 1.95
CA CYS A 406 -27.72 -9.98 0.88
C CYS A 406 -26.62 -9.81 -0.19
N SER A 407 -25.35 -9.71 0.23
CA SER A 407 -24.20 -9.67 -0.69
C SER A 407 -24.05 -10.94 -1.50
N LYS A 408 -24.26 -12.11 -0.91
CA LYS A 408 -24.17 -13.38 -1.61
C LYS A 408 -25.26 -13.54 -2.68
N TYR A 409 -26.46 -12.99 -2.44
CA TYR A 409 -27.62 -13.14 -3.31
C TYR A 409 -27.95 -11.90 -4.15
N GLY A 410 -27.16 -10.82 -4.04
CA GLY A 410 -27.37 -9.58 -4.81
C GLY A 410 -28.57 -8.74 -4.36
N GLU A 411 -29.11 -8.95 -3.16
CA GLU A 411 -30.31 -8.26 -2.64
C GLU A 411 -29.98 -6.89 -2.06
N VAL A 412 -29.85 -5.89 -2.93
CA VAL A 412 -29.32 -4.56 -2.55
C VAL A 412 -30.27 -3.71 -1.73
N GLU A 413 -31.59 -3.74 -2.00
CA GLU A 413 -32.55 -2.97 -1.20
C GLU A 413 -32.57 -3.41 0.28
N MET A 414 -32.49 -4.72 0.51
CA MET A 414 -32.41 -5.28 1.86
C MET A 414 -31.04 -4.99 2.50
N GLY A 415 -29.96 -5.02 1.72
CA GLY A 415 -28.61 -4.62 2.15
C GLY A 415 -28.52 -3.15 2.58
N GLU A 416 -29.14 -2.23 1.85
CA GLU A 416 -29.22 -0.80 2.21
C GLU A 416 -29.98 -0.60 3.55
N ARG A 417 -31.12 -1.28 3.73
CA ARG A 417 -31.87 -1.25 4.99
C ARG A 417 -31.07 -1.81 6.16
N ALA A 418 -30.36 -2.92 5.96
CA ALA A 418 -29.51 -3.54 6.98
C ALA A 418 -28.40 -2.60 7.44
N ILE A 419 -27.76 -1.87 6.53
CA ILE A 419 -26.70 -0.91 6.87
C ILE A 419 -27.22 0.32 7.59
N LYS A 420 -28.39 0.84 7.18
CA LYS A 420 -29.02 1.92 7.92
C LYS A 420 -29.22 1.54 9.39
N LYS A 421 -29.63 0.30 9.66
CA LYS A 421 -29.76 -0.23 11.02
C LYS A 421 -28.42 -0.45 11.73
N ILE A 422 -27.38 -0.92 11.03
CA ILE A 422 -26.03 -1.01 11.60
C ILE A 422 -25.53 0.38 12.04
N LEU A 423 -25.78 1.42 11.24
CA LEU A 423 -25.33 2.79 11.52
C LEU A 423 -26.08 3.46 12.68
N GLU A 424 -27.35 3.11 12.86
CA GLU A 424 -28.13 3.52 14.04
C GLU A 424 -27.53 2.90 15.33
N LEU A 425 -26.97 1.69 15.24
CA LEU A 425 -26.47 0.91 16.38
C LEU A 425 -24.97 1.13 16.68
N GLU A 426 -24.13 1.30 15.66
CA GLU A 426 -22.69 1.47 15.78
C GLU A 426 -22.18 2.60 14.87
N ARG A 427 -21.63 3.67 15.48
CA ARG A 427 -21.14 4.84 14.74
C ARG A 427 -19.79 4.64 14.03
N GLU A 428 -19.03 3.59 14.34
CA GLU A 428 -17.60 3.47 14.00
C GLU A 428 -17.22 2.28 13.07
N SER A 429 -18.18 1.50 12.55
CA SER A 429 -17.86 0.30 11.76
C SER A 429 -17.58 0.59 10.27
N GLY A 430 -16.31 0.50 9.85
CA GLY A 430 -15.89 0.68 8.45
C GLY A 430 -15.99 -0.55 7.54
N GLY A 431 -16.05 -1.77 8.11
CA GLY A 431 -16.08 -3.03 7.35
C GLY A 431 -17.39 -3.27 6.60
N ASP A 432 -18.50 -2.75 7.13
CA ASP A 432 -19.85 -2.99 6.62
C ASP A 432 -20.12 -2.22 5.30
N PHE A 433 -19.47 -1.06 5.14
CA PHE A 433 -19.51 -0.27 3.91
C PHE A 433 -18.70 -0.89 2.76
N ALA A 434 -17.68 -1.70 3.05
CA ALA A 434 -16.94 -2.42 2.01
C ALA A 434 -17.81 -3.50 1.37
N VAL A 435 -18.65 -4.18 2.16
CA VAL A 435 -19.60 -5.19 1.67
C VAL A 435 -20.70 -4.53 0.83
N LEU A 436 -21.22 -3.38 1.25
CA LEU A 436 -22.15 -2.58 0.44
C LEU A 436 -21.53 -2.04 -0.84
N SER A 437 -20.32 -1.51 -0.74
CA SER A 437 -19.61 -0.98 -1.89
C SER A 437 -19.42 -2.10 -2.92
N ASN A 438 -19.03 -3.31 -2.50
CA ASN A 438 -18.91 -4.46 -3.39
C ASN A 438 -20.25 -4.84 -4.04
N MET A 439 -21.35 -4.91 -3.27
CA MET A 439 -22.71 -5.12 -3.80
C MET A 439 -23.13 -4.06 -4.83
N LEU A 440 -22.88 -2.78 -4.53
CA LEU A 440 -23.23 -1.67 -5.40
C LEU A 440 -22.35 -1.62 -6.66
N ASN A 441 -21.09 -2.08 -6.59
CA ASN A 441 -20.25 -2.27 -7.77
C ASN A 441 -20.76 -3.42 -8.65
N GLU A 442 -21.18 -4.53 -8.05
CA GLU A 442 -21.72 -5.69 -8.77
C GLU A 442 -23.02 -5.35 -9.53
N LEU A 443 -23.81 -4.40 -9.03
CA LEU A 443 -25.01 -3.87 -9.71
C LEU A 443 -24.74 -2.64 -10.61
N GLY A 444 -23.49 -2.22 -10.78
CA GLY A 444 -23.14 -1.06 -11.64
C GLY A 444 -23.52 0.32 -11.08
N ARG A 445 -23.93 0.42 -9.80
CA ARG A 445 -24.23 1.67 -9.08
C ARG A 445 -22.95 2.26 -8.46
N PHE A 446 -21.98 2.56 -9.31
CA PHE A 446 -20.63 2.97 -8.90
C PHE A 446 -20.60 4.29 -8.10
N SER A 447 -21.52 5.23 -8.36
CA SER A 447 -21.65 6.49 -7.60
C SER A 447 -21.94 6.25 -6.13
N ASP A 448 -22.82 5.29 -5.86
CA ASP A 448 -23.29 4.97 -4.51
C ASP A 448 -22.25 4.10 -3.80
N ALA A 449 -21.56 3.23 -4.56
CA ALA A 449 -20.42 2.45 -4.09
C ALA A 449 -19.22 3.34 -3.72
N GLU A 450 -18.99 4.42 -4.48
CA GLU A 450 -17.96 5.42 -4.23
C GLU A 450 -18.36 6.33 -3.06
N HIS A 451 -19.63 6.75 -2.97
CA HIS A 451 -20.14 7.46 -1.80
C HIS A 451 -20.01 6.63 -0.51
N ALA A 452 -20.31 5.33 -0.58
CA ALA A 452 -20.10 4.38 0.52
C ALA A 452 -18.62 4.24 0.90
N ARG A 453 -17.67 4.24 -0.05
CA ARG A 453 -16.22 4.26 0.23
C ARG A 453 -15.75 5.60 0.79
N LYS A 454 -16.30 6.71 0.30
CA LYS A 454 -15.96 8.06 0.76
C LYS A 454 -16.37 8.27 2.22
N LEU A 455 -17.52 7.73 2.61
CA LEU A 455 -17.97 7.68 4.01
C LEU A 455 -17.03 6.83 4.91
N VAL A 456 -16.33 5.82 4.37
CA VAL A 456 -15.30 5.05 5.10
C VAL A 456 -14.04 5.91 5.32
N ASP A 457 -13.60 6.62 4.28
CA ASP A 457 -12.39 7.44 4.31
C ASP A 457 -12.56 8.72 5.16
N GLU A 458 -13.71 9.40 5.06
CA GLU A 458 -14.03 10.62 5.82
C GLU A 458 -14.17 10.37 7.32
N ARG A 459 -14.60 9.17 7.71
CA ARG A 459 -14.78 8.80 9.12
C ARG A 459 -13.50 8.27 9.78
N LYS A 460 -12.36 8.24 9.07
CA LYS A 460 -11.11 7.60 9.52
C LYS A 460 -11.36 6.20 10.08
N ALA A 461 -12.37 5.50 9.56
CA ALA A 461 -12.73 4.19 10.08
C ALA A 461 -11.58 3.24 9.78
N VAL A 462 -10.93 2.73 10.82
CA VAL A 462 -9.84 1.78 10.65
C VAL A 462 -10.41 0.60 9.88
N LYS A 463 -9.82 0.32 8.71
CA LYS A 463 -10.07 -0.91 7.97
C LYS A 463 -9.61 -2.06 8.87
N LEU A 464 -10.55 -2.60 9.63
CA LEU A 464 -10.41 -3.86 10.35
C LEU A 464 -10.87 -4.95 9.38
N PRO A 465 -9.98 -5.57 8.59
CA PRO A 465 -10.33 -6.82 7.93
C PRO A 465 -10.71 -7.79 9.05
N GLY A 466 -11.99 -8.16 9.12
CA GLY A 466 -12.63 -8.79 10.28
C GLY A 466 -11.69 -9.39 11.33
N LEU A 467 -11.27 -8.56 12.30
CA LEU A 467 -10.86 -8.83 13.69
C LEU A 467 -9.86 -7.77 14.21
N ALA A 468 -10.19 -7.28 15.41
CA ALA A 468 -9.49 -6.41 16.36
C ALA A 468 -8.00 -6.07 16.14
N PHE A 469 -7.66 -4.81 16.44
CA PHE A 469 -6.32 -4.39 16.82
C PHE A 469 -5.74 -5.35 17.87
N VAL A 470 -4.62 -5.99 17.55
CA VAL A 470 -3.56 -6.23 18.55
C VAL A 470 -2.34 -5.47 18.05
N VAL A 471 -1.86 -4.62 18.94
CA VAL A 471 -0.65 -3.80 18.83
C VAL A 471 0.58 -4.72 18.81
N SER A 472 1.56 -4.38 17.95
CA SER A 472 2.95 -4.88 17.90
C SER A 472 3.22 -6.21 17.15
N PRO A 473 4.39 -6.33 16.47
CA PRO A 473 4.57 -7.19 15.31
C PRO A 473 5.09 -8.59 15.66
N PHE A 474 4.34 -9.43 16.39
CA PHE A 474 4.64 -10.86 16.50
C PHE A 474 3.35 -11.71 16.62
N LEU A 475 3.24 -12.67 15.70
CA LEU A 475 2.31 -13.80 15.57
C LEU A 475 1.21 -14.04 16.63
N HIS A 476 -0.05 -13.74 16.27
CA HIS A 476 -1.28 -14.32 16.86
C HIS A 476 -1.91 -15.38 15.91
N PRO A 477 -2.48 -16.51 16.39
CA PRO A 477 -3.32 -17.41 15.57
C PRO A 477 -4.76 -17.56 16.07
N VAL A 478 -5.71 -17.39 15.15
CA VAL A 478 -7.11 -17.82 15.29
C VAL A 478 -7.55 -18.44 13.95
N LYS A 479 -8.05 -19.68 14.05
CA LYS A 479 -8.92 -20.44 13.13
C LYS A 479 -8.38 -20.80 11.73
N LYS A 480 -9.02 -21.83 11.14
CA LYS A 480 -9.02 -22.36 9.74
C LYS A 480 -8.67 -21.38 8.60
N HIS A 481 -8.70 -20.09 8.87
CA HIS A 481 -8.19 -19.02 8.02
C HIS A 481 -6.67 -18.96 7.93
N LYS A 482 -5.86 -19.74 8.67
CA LYS A 482 -4.40 -19.51 8.69
C LYS A 482 -3.57 -20.04 7.53
N CYS A 483 -4.02 -21.04 6.75
CA CYS A 483 -3.45 -21.19 5.40
C CYS A 483 -3.81 -19.98 4.52
N HIS A 484 -4.94 -19.31 4.79
CA HIS A 484 -5.33 -18.08 4.12
C HIS A 484 -4.55 -16.85 4.60
N VAL A 485 -4.15 -16.79 5.88
CA VAL A 485 -3.45 -15.67 6.51
C VAL A 485 -1.93 -15.79 6.36
N LEU A 486 -1.32 -16.98 6.41
CA LEU A 486 0.10 -17.14 6.05
C LEU A 486 0.32 -16.92 4.55
N ALA A 487 -0.58 -17.43 3.70
CA ALA A 487 -0.54 -17.15 2.26
C ALA A 487 -0.98 -15.72 1.91
N SER A 488 -1.86 -15.06 2.67
CA SER A 488 -2.16 -13.63 2.49
C SER A 488 -1.11 -12.72 3.13
N LEU A 489 -0.41 -13.13 4.19
CA LEU A 489 0.74 -12.42 4.75
C LEU A 489 1.96 -12.54 3.83
N LEU A 490 2.19 -13.70 3.23
CA LEU A 490 3.18 -13.86 2.15
C LEU A 490 2.74 -13.07 0.91
N SER A 491 1.49 -13.17 0.46
CA SER A 491 0.96 -12.40 -0.68
C SER A 491 0.92 -10.88 -0.44
N ASN A 492 0.66 -10.43 0.79
CA ASN A 492 0.69 -9.02 1.17
C ASN A 492 2.12 -8.51 1.37
N ARG A 493 3.05 -9.33 1.91
CA ARG A 493 4.49 -9.00 1.92
C ARG A 493 5.07 -8.95 0.50
N LEU A 494 4.57 -9.78 -0.42
CA LEU A 494 4.92 -9.77 -1.85
C LEU A 494 4.40 -8.53 -2.58
N LYS A 495 3.29 -7.92 -2.13
CA LYS A 495 2.78 -6.64 -2.67
C LYS A 495 3.43 -5.39 -2.08
N LEU A 496 4.00 -5.48 -0.88
CA LEU A 496 4.49 -4.32 -0.12
C LEU A 496 5.94 -3.91 -0.44
N HIS A 497 6.72 -4.75 -1.13
CA HIS A 497 8.11 -4.43 -1.49
C HIS A 497 8.35 -4.60 -2.99
N GLY A 498 8.16 -3.50 -3.73
CA GLY A 498 8.37 -3.41 -5.18
C GLY A 498 9.84 -3.43 -5.62
N THR A 499 10.73 -4.15 -4.93
CA THR A 499 12.12 -4.49 -5.31
C THR A 499 12.76 -5.22 -4.11
N VAL A 500 13.05 -6.52 -4.23
CA VAL A 500 13.68 -7.30 -3.15
C VAL A 500 15.15 -7.60 -3.50
N PRO A 501 16.12 -7.35 -2.60
CA PRO A 501 17.52 -7.70 -2.82
C PRO A 501 17.74 -9.22 -2.89
N PHE A 502 18.69 -9.63 -3.73
CA PHE A 502 19.01 -11.03 -4.09
C PHE A 502 19.25 -11.98 -2.89
N SER A 503 19.70 -11.44 -1.75
CA SER A 503 20.03 -12.23 -0.54
C SER A 503 18.82 -12.69 0.28
N LEU A 504 17.65 -12.05 0.16
CA LEU A 504 16.42 -12.47 0.86
C LEU A 504 15.71 -13.63 0.15
N ASN A 505 16.01 -13.87 -1.13
CA ASN A 505 15.26 -14.79 -1.98
C ASN A 505 15.56 -16.27 -1.66
N THR A 506 16.79 -16.57 -1.23
CA THR A 506 17.25 -17.93 -0.90
C THR A 506 16.65 -18.47 0.40
N ALA A 507 16.60 -17.66 1.46
CA ALA A 507 16.00 -18.05 2.74
C ALA A 507 14.48 -18.26 2.62
N MET A 508 13.81 -17.48 1.78
CA MET A 508 12.37 -17.59 1.51
C MET A 508 12.03 -18.87 0.73
N MET A 509 12.86 -19.25 -0.25
CA MET A 509 12.70 -20.49 -1.00
C MET A 509 12.85 -21.74 -0.13
N GLU A 510 13.79 -21.72 0.82
CA GLU A 510 14.00 -22.84 1.74
C GLU A 510 12.79 -23.06 2.67
N ALA A 511 12.12 -21.97 3.08
CA ALA A 511 10.91 -22.03 3.88
C ALA A 511 9.72 -22.66 3.10
N ILE A 512 9.59 -22.35 1.80
CA ILE A 512 8.54 -22.91 0.95
C ILE A 512 8.79 -24.40 0.65
N LYS A 513 10.06 -24.79 0.42
CA LYS A 513 10.44 -26.20 0.27
C LYS A 513 10.11 -27.01 1.52
N ARG A 514 10.39 -26.46 2.71
CA ARG A 514 10.01 -27.08 3.99
C ARG A 514 8.51 -27.18 4.18
N LEU A 515 7.75 -26.15 3.80
CA LEU A 515 6.28 -26.18 3.83
C LEU A 515 5.72 -27.24 2.87
N HIS A 516 6.26 -27.34 1.66
CA HIS A 516 5.88 -28.35 0.68
C HIS A 516 6.20 -29.77 1.17
N ALA A 517 7.41 -30.00 1.69
CA ALA A 517 7.80 -31.28 2.28
C ALA A 517 6.92 -31.65 3.48
N HIS A 518 6.56 -30.68 4.32
CA HIS A 518 5.67 -30.90 5.45
C HIS A 518 4.25 -31.31 5.01
N LEU A 519 3.70 -30.72 3.93
CA LEU A 519 2.39 -31.11 3.38
C LEU A 519 2.37 -32.52 2.79
N ILE A 520 3.49 -32.97 2.22
CA ILE A 520 3.66 -34.35 1.73
C ILE A 520 3.73 -35.32 2.91
N VAL A 521 4.59 -35.04 3.89
CA VAL A 521 4.81 -35.92 5.07
C VAL A 521 3.56 -36.01 5.96
N SER A 522 2.77 -34.94 6.03
CA SER A 522 1.49 -34.90 6.77
C SER A 522 0.30 -35.50 6.01
N GLY A 523 0.49 -36.02 4.79
CA GLY A 523 -0.58 -36.64 4.00
C GLY A 523 -1.62 -35.65 3.42
N LEU A 524 -1.36 -34.34 3.51
CA LEU A 524 -2.25 -33.27 3.02
C LEU A 524 -2.02 -32.93 1.53
N GLN A 525 -1.24 -33.72 0.80
CA GLN A 525 -0.95 -33.53 -0.63
C GLN A 525 -2.19 -33.55 -1.54
N ASN A 526 -3.28 -34.18 -1.11
CA ASN A 526 -4.57 -34.15 -1.84
C ASN A 526 -5.42 -32.90 -1.54
N CYS A 527 -5.00 -32.06 -0.58
CA CYS A 527 -5.69 -30.80 -0.27
C CYS A 527 -5.36 -29.72 -1.31
N GLN A 528 -6.14 -29.68 -2.39
CA GLN A 528 -5.97 -28.76 -3.52
C GLN A 528 -5.82 -27.28 -3.12
N HIS A 529 -6.50 -26.83 -2.07
CA HIS A 529 -6.42 -25.44 -1.60
C HIS A 529 -5.14 -25.11 -0.83
N ALA A 530 -4.54 -26.09 -0.14
CA ALA A 530 -3.24 -25.93 0.50
C ALA A 530 -2.13 -25.97 -0.56
N MET A 531 -2.23 -26.90 -1.50
CA MET A 531 -1.28 -27.05 -2.60
C MET A 531 -1.32 -25.87 -3.57
N SER A 532 -2.48 -25.25 -3.84
CA SER A 532 -2.57 -24.05 -4.69
C SER A 532 -1.81 -22.85 -4.11
N LYS A 533 -1.71 -22.76 -2.79
CA LYS A 533 -0.94 -21.71 -2.09
C LYS A 533 0.57 -21.97 -2.12
N VAL A 534 0.98 -23.23 -1.99
CA VAL A 534 2.38 -23.61 -2.20
C VAL A 534 2.81 -23.38 -3.65
N LEU A 535 1.96 -23.77 -4.61
CA LEU A 535 2.13 -23.49 -6.04
C LEU A 535 2.26 -21.99 -6.33
N ARG A 536 1.36 -21.18 -5.77
CA ARG A 536 1.43 -19.71 -5.87
C ARG A 536 2.74 -19.16 -5.31
N SER A 537 3.22 -19.73 -4.19
CA SER A 537 4.46 -19.30 -3.55
C SER A 537 5.70 -19.66 -4.36
N TYR A 538 5.73 -20.84 -4.99
CA TYR A 538 6.77 -21.21 -5.95
C TYR A 538 6.76 -20.31 -7.19
N ALA A 539 5.58 -19.97 -7.72
CA ALA A 539 5.47 -19.09 -8.89
C ALA A 539 5.94 -17.64 -8.62
N LEU A 540 5.88 -17.16 -7.36
CA LEU A 540 6.17 -15.77 -6.96
C LEU A 540 7.65 -15.44 -6.70
N LEU A 541 8.50 -16.41 -6.35
CA LEU A 541 9.87 -16.13 -5.90
C LEU A 541 10.94 -16.39 -6.97
N GLN A 542 10.62 -17.23 -7.95
CA GLN A 542 11.28 -17.43 -9.25
C GLN A 542 10.42 -18.46 -10.00
N PRO A 543 10.12 -18.31 -11.31
CA PRO A 543 9.37 -19.30 -12.07
C PRO A 543 10.20 -20.57 -12.31
N ASP A 544 10.51 -21.32 -11.24
CA ASP A 544 11.06 -22.66 -11.34
C ASP A 544 9.91 -23.64 -11.56
N LEU A 545 9.45 -23.64 -12.82
CA LEU A 545 8.34 -24.46 -13.31
C LEU A 545 8.51 -25.95 -12.92
N ALA A 546 9.74 -26.45 -12.76
CA ALA A 546 10.01 -27.84 -12.41
C ALA A 546 9.44 -28.23 -11.03
N PHE A 547 9.51 -27.35 -10.03
CA PHE A 547 8.91 -27.62 -8.72
C PHE A 547 7.39 -27.46 -8.75
N ALA A 548 6.87 -26.47 -9.48
CA ALA A 548 5.43 -26.33 -9.68
C ALA A 548 4.82 -27.56 -10.38
N TYR A 549 5.51 -28.13 -11.38
CA TYR A 549 5.10 -29.37 -12.04
C TYR A 549 5.15 -30.57 -11.09
N LYS A 550 6.20 -30.72 -10.27
CA LYS A 550 6.26 -31.80 -9.26
C LYS A 550 5.10 -31.73 -8.26
N VAL A 551 4.69 -30.53 -7.85
CA VAL A 551 3.54 -30.34 -6.95
C VAL A 551 2.24 -30.83 -7.63
N ILE A 552 2.07 -30.56 -8.91
CA ILE A 552 0.88 -30.97 -9.68
C ILE A 552 0.86 -32.49 -9.93
N GLU A 553 2.00 -33.09 -10.27
CA GLU A 553 2.13 -34.54 -10.47
C GLU A 553 1.88 -35.34 -9.17
N GLN A 554 2.09 -34.73 -8.01
CA GLN A 554 1.81 -35.32 -6.70
C GLN A 554 0.34 -35.21 -6.27
N ILE A 555 -0.50 -34.48 -7.02
CA ILE A 555 -1.94 -34.38 -6.78
C ILE A 555 -2.64 -35.40 -7.68
N GLY A 556 -3.32 -36.39 -7.10
CA GLY A 556 -3.93 -37.50 -7.87
C GLY A 556 -5.06 -37.12 -8.85
N ALA A 557 -5.60 -35.89 -8.77
CA ALA A 557 -6.56 -35.33 -9.73
C ALA A 557 -6.64 -33.79 -9.59
N PRO A 558 -5.79 -32.99 -10.26
CA PRO A 558 -5.81 -31.54 -10.14
C PRO A 558 -7.01 -30.94 -10.88
N ARG A 559 -7.92 -30.25 -10.15
CA ARG A 559 -9.06 -29.53 -10.75
C ARG A 559 -8.57 -28.33 -11.57
N THR A 560 -9.37 -27.92 -12.57
CA THR A 560 -9.13 -26.77 -13.46
C THR A 560 -8.64 -25.51 -12.73
N PHE A 561 -9.23 -25.23 -11.56
CA PHE A 561 -8.88 -24.10 -10.69
C PHE A 561 -7.39 -23.98 -10.32
N LEU A 562 -6.68 -25.10 -10.07
CA LEU A 562 -5.25 -25.09 -9.74
C LEU A 562 -4.41 -24.58 -10.93
N TRP A 563 -4.78 -25.00 -12.14
CA TRP A 563 -4.16 -24.58 -13.39
C TRP A 563 -4.44 -23.10 -13.68
N SER A 564 -5.68 -22.64 -13.52
CA SER A 564 -6.07 -21.23 -13.67
C SER A 564 -5.34 -20.32 -12.68
N THR A 565 -5.08 -20.81 -11.46
CA THR A 565 -4.34 -20.06 -10.42
C THR A 565 -2.87 -19.87 -10.82
N ILE A 566 -2.21 -20.88 -11.37
CA ILE A 566 -0.80 -20.78 -11.80
C ILE A 566 -0.67 -19.87 -13.01
N LEU A 567 -1.56 -20.01 -14.00
CA LEU A 567 -1.61 -19.14 -15.17
C LEU A 567 -1.74 -17.66 -14.78
N ARG A 568 -2.63 -17.36 -13.83
CA ARG A 568 -2.79 -16.00 -13.30
C ARG A 568 -1.49 -15.46 -12.68
N GLU A 569 -0.78 -16.26 -11.90
CA GLU A 569 0.42 -15.82 -11.19
C GLU A 569 1.64 -15.71 -12.12
N LEU A 570 1.78 -16.58 -13.11
CA LEU A 570 2.81 -16.47 -14.17
C LEU A 570 2.63 -15.18 -14.99
N VAL A 571 1.39 -14.82 -15.31
CA VAL A 571 1.07 -13.55 -15.99
C VAL A 571 1.39 -12.34 -15.10
N LEU A 572 1.18 -12.43 -13.79
CA LEU A 572 1.48 -11.35 -12.84
C LEU A 572 2.98 -11.14 -12.62
N ASN A 573 3.79 -12.20 -12.70
CA ASN A 573 5.25 -12.16 -12.48
C ASN A 573 6.07 -11.92 -13.75
N ASP A 574 5.44 -11.44 -14.83
CA ASP A 574 6.10 -11.08 -16.09
C ASP A 574 6.81 -12.26 -16.78
N ALA A 575 6.25 -13.47 -16.67
CA ALA A 575 6.70 -14.69 -17.36
C ALA A 575 5.64 -15.18 -18.39
N PRO A 576 5.40 -14.43 -19.47
CA PRO A 576 4.34 -14.73 -20.45
C PRO A 576 4.59 -15.98 -21.31
N GLU A 577 5.85 -16.32 -21.63
CA GLU A 577 6.20 -17.53 -22.39
C GLU A 577 5.90 -18.81 -21.61
N ASP A 578 6.26 -18.81 -20.33
CA ASP A 578 6.00 -19.89 -19.37
C ASP A 578 4.50 -20.14 -19.19
N ALA A 579 3.69 -19.08 -19.14
CA ALA A 579 2.24 -19.19 -19.04
C ALA A 579 1.63 -19.92 -20.26
N ILE A 580 2.11 -19.61 -21.46
CA ILE A 580 1.63 -20.25 -22.70
C ILE A 580 2.06 -21.70 -22.78
N ALA A 581 3.32 -22.01 -22.44
CA ALA A 581 3.84 -23.37 -22.40
C ALA A 581 3.08 -24.23 -21.37
N PHE A 582 2.79 -23.64 -20.20
CA PHE A 582 2.03 -24.28 -19.14
C PHE A 582 0.59 -24.61 -19.58
N TYR A 583 -0.09 -23.71 -20.28
CA TYR A 583 -1.41 -23.97 -20.85
C TYR A 583 -1.40 -25.14 -21.85
N LYS A 584 -0.46 -25.14 -22.80
CA LYS A 584 -0.34 -26.22 -23.81
C LYS A 584 -0.14 -27.58 -23.16
N LYS A 585 0.65 -27.66 -22.08
CA LYS A 585 0.87 -28.89 -21.30
C LYS A 585 -0.38 -29.31 -20.52
N ALA A 586 -1.08 -28.37 -19.89
CA ALA A 586 -2.33 -28.64 -19.18
C ALA A 586 -3.40 -29.24 -20.11
N TYR A 587 -3.53 -28.67 -21.32
CA TYR A 587 -4.43 -29.19 -22.35
C TYR A 587 -4.02 -30.59 -22.82
N GLY A 588 -2.73 -30.83 -23.02
CA GLY A 588 -2.20 -32.17 -23.36
C GLY A 588 -2.43 -33.24 -22.29
N GLN A 589 -2.70 -32.83 -21.04
CA GLN A 589 -3.07 -33.72 -19.93
C GLN A 589 -4.59 -33.87 -19.75
N GLY A 590 -5.40 -33.35 -20.68
CA GLY A 590 -6.86 -33.50 -20.68
C GLY A 590 -7.60 -32.54 -19.74
N VAL A 591 -6.98 -31.45 -19.31
CA VAL A 591 -7.64 -30.43 -18.46
C VAL A 591 -8.53 -29.54 -19.33
N GLU A 592 -9.83 -29.50 -19.04
CA GLU A 592 -10.78 -28.62 -19.72
C GLU A 592 -10.65 -27.18 -19.23
N PRO A 593 -10.33 -26.19 -20.08
CA PRO A 593 -10.20 -24.80 -19.68
C PRO A 593 -11.56 -24.15 -19.36
N ASP A 594 -11.58 -23.30 -18.35
CA ASP A 594 -12.76 -22.51 -17.94
C ASP A 594 -12.71 -21.06 -18.46
N ASN A 595 -13.79 -20.31 -18.24
CA ASN A 595 -13.89 -18.89 -18.62
C ASN A 595 -12.86 -17.99 -17.91
N LEU A 596 -12.23 -18.46 -16.83
CA LEU A 596 -11.15 -17.76 -16.13
C LEU A 596 -9.77 -18.08 -16.73
N THR A 597 -9.62 -19.17 -17.47
CA THR A 597 -8.34 -19.62 -18.03
C THR A 597 -7.93 -18.77 -19.24
N PHE A 598 -8.85 -18.52 -20.17
CA PHE A 598 -8.58 -17.79 -21.42
C PHE A 598 -8.11 -16.35 -21.20
N PRO A 599 -8.73 -15.52 -20.34
CA PRO A 599 -8.31 -14.14 -20.14
C PRO A 599 -6.83 -14.01 -19.73
N PHE A 600 -6.33 -14.92 -18.90
CA PHE A 600 -4.93 -14.89 -18.45
C PHE A 600 -3.97 -15.33 -19.56
N VAL A 601 -4.26 -16.41 -20.28
CA VAL A 601 -3.41 -16.90 -21.38
C VAL A 601 -3.38 -15.89 -22.54
N LEU A 602 -4.53 -15.33 -22.91
CA LEU A 602 -4.63 -14.31 -23.95
C LEU A 602 -3.87 -13.04 -23.55
N LYS A 603 -3.88 -12.66 -22.27
CA LYS A 603 -3.08 -11.55 -21.74
C LYS A 603 -1.58 -11.85 -21.76
N ALA A 604 -1.15 -13.09 -21.51
CA ALA A 604 0.23 -13.50 -21.73
C ALA A 604 0.63 -13.36 -23.21
N CYS A 605 -0.19 -13.89 -24.13
CA CYS A 605 0.04 -13.76 -25.56
C CYS A 605 0.10 -12.28 -25.99
N ALA A 606 -0.73 -11.42 -25.41
CA ALA A 606 -0.72 -9.98 -25.69
C ALA A 606 0.59 -9.31 -25.26
N ARG A 607 1.20 -9.72 -24.13
CA ARG A 607 2.45 -9.13 -23.62
C ARG A 607 3.65 -9.42 -24.52
N ILE A 608 3.72 -10.59 -25.13
CA ILE A 608 4.81 -10.99 -26.05
C ILE A 608 4.44 -10.88 -27.53
N CYS A 609 3.26 -10.36 -27.83
CA CYS A 609 2.71 -10.29 -29.19
C CYS A 609 2.72 -11.65 -29.93
N ALA A 610 2.41 -12.74 -29.21
CA ALA A 610 2.38 -14.10 -29.75
C ALA A 610 1.09 -14.36 -30.54
N MET A 611 1.08 -13.91 -31.80
CA MET A 611 -0.10 -13.94 -32.66
C MET A 611 -0.58 -15.37 -32.99
N LYS A 612 0.34 -16.29 -33.30
CA LYS A 612 -0.02 -17.67 -33.68
C LYS A 612 -0.65 -18.44 -32.52
N GLU A 613 -0.05 -18.33 -31.34
CA GLU A 613 -0.57 -18.90 -30.11
C GLU A 613 -1.90 -18.26 -29.73
N GLY A 614 -2.00 -16.93 -29.85
CA GLY A 614 -3.23 -16.18 -29.63
C GLY A 614 -4.40 -16.64 -30.51
N GLU A 615 -4.17 -16.88 -31.81
CA GLU A 615 -5.18 -17.43 -32.72
C GLU A 615 -5.60 -18.86 -32.36
N GLN A 616 -4.66 -19.70 -31.92
CA GLN A 616 -4.98 -21.04 -31.44
C GLN A 616 -5.90 -20.98 -30.22
N MET A 617 -5.63 -20.07 -29.28
CA MET A 617 -6.45 -19.87 -28.09
C MET A 617 -7.83 -19.29 -28.43
N HIS A 618 -7.90 -18.36 -29.38
CA HIS A 618 -9.17 -17.81 -29.87
C HIS A 618 -10.03 -18.92 -30.51
N ASN A 619 -9.46 -19.72 -31.40
CA ASN A 619 -10.17 -20.86 -32.01
C ASN A 619 -10.62 -21.89 -30.97
N HIS A 620 -9.83 -22.09 -29.92
CA HIS A 620 -10.17 -22.99 -28.83
C HIS A 620 -11.31 -22.44 -27.96
N ALA A 621 -11.29 -21.16 -27.62
CA ALA A 621 -12.38 -20.47 -26.93
C ALA A 621 -13.68 -20.51 -27.74
N MET A 622 -13.59 -20.34 -29.07
CA MET A 622 -14.72 -20.43 -29.99
C MET A 622 -15.36 -21.82 -30.00
N LYS A 623 -14.54 -22.89 -30.08
CA LYS A 623 -15.02 -24.29 -30.07
C LYS A 623 -15.74 -24.65 -28.77
N LEU A 624 -15.34 -24.05 -27.65
CA LEU A 624 -15.93 -24.28 -26.33
C LEU A 624 -17.06 -23.30 -25.99
N GLY A 625 -17.41 -22.36 -26.89
CA GLY A 625 -18.50 -21.41 -26.70
C GLY A 625 -18.22 -20.23 -25.77
N PHE A 626 -16.96 -19.97 -25.42
CA PHE A 626 -16.59 -18.91 -24.47
C PHE A 626 -16.54 -17.50 -25.06
N LEU A 627 -16.86 -17.30 -26.35
CA LEU A 627 -16.93 -15.96 -26.97
C LEU A 627 -18.09 -15.09 -26.46
N VAL A 628 -19.10 -15.73 -25.84
CA VAL A 628 -20.22 -15.02 -25.20
C VAL A 628 -19.78 -14.35 -23.89
N ASP A 629 -18.67 -14.81 -23.28
CA ASP A 629 -18.13 -14.24 -22.05
C ASP A 629 -17.38 -12.92 -22.33
N ILE A 630 -17.82 -11.83 -21.71
CA ILE A 630 -17.27 -10.48 -21.87
C ILE A 630 -15.77 -10.42 -21.52
N TYR A 631 -15.30 -11.18 -20.51
CA TYR A 631 -13.91 -11.12 -20.07
C TYR A 631 -12.96 -11.79 -21.07
N VAL A 632 -13.41 -12.87 -21.71
CA VAL A 632 -12.68 -13.56 -22.78
C VAL A 632 -12.59 -12.64 -24.00
N SER A 633 -13.70 -12.06 -24.43
CA SER A 633 -13.76 -11.14 -25.58
C SER A 633 -12.95 -9.86 -25.36
N ASN A 634 -12.99 -9.26 -24.16
CA ASN A 634 -12.13 -8.12 -23.80
C ASN A 634 -10.64 -8.47 -23.88
N SER A 635 -10.27 -9.69 -23.45
CA SER A 635 -8.89 -10.17 -23.52
C SER A 635 -8.43 -10.48 -24.95
N LEU A 636 -9.33 -10.95 -25.82
CA LEU A 636 -9.09 -11.12 -27.25
C LEU A 636 -8.88 -9.78 -27.95
N ILE A 637 -9.71 -8.77 -27.66
CA ILE A 637 -9.54 -7.41 -28.19
C ILE A 637 -8.15 -6.88 -27.81
N ASN A 638 -7.76 -7.00 -26.53
CA ASN A 638 -6.45 -6.56 -26.07
C ASN A 638 -5.30 -7.34 -26.72
N LEU A 639 -5.44 -8.67 -26.91
CA LEU A 639 -4.46 -9.49 -27.62
C LEU A 639 -4.24 -9.01 -29.05
N TYR A 640 -5.31 -8.88 -29.83
CA TYR A 640 -5.22 -8.49 -31.24
C TYR A 640 -4.71 -7.05 -31.38
N ALA A 641 -5.17 -6.14 -30.53
CA ALA A 641 -4.66 -4.78 -30.45
C ALA A 641 -3.15 -4.73 -30.16
N ALA A 642 -2.67 -5.48 -29.16
CA ALA A 642 -1.26 -5.56 -28.82
C ALA A 642 -0.43 -6.16 -29.96
N CYS A 643 -0.92 -7.21 -30.63
CA CYS A 643 -0.26 -7.83 -31.79
C CYS A 643 -0.31 -6.95 -33.06
N GLY A 644 -1.15 -5.91 -33.08
CA GLY A 644 -1.25 -4.97 -34.20
C GLY A 644 -2.34 -5.29 -35.23
N ASP A 645 -3.12 -6.35 -35.03
CA ASP A 645 -4.25 -6.72 -35.87
C ASP A 645 -5.53 -6.01 -35.39
N LEU A 646 -5.64 -4.72 -35.71
CA LEU A 646 -6.80 -3.91 -35.32
C LEU A 646 -8.09 -4.37 -36.02
N PHE A 647 -8.01 -5.03 -37.17
CA PHE A 647 -9.16 -5.55 -37.88
C PHE A 647 -9.84 -6.66 -37.08
N ARG A 648 -9.07 -7.66 -36.62
CA ARG A 648 -9.63 -8.73 -35.78
C ARG A 648 -10.05 -8.24 -34.40
N ALA A 649 -9.32 -7.28 -33.81
CA ALA A 649 -9.75 -6.64 -32.57
C ALA A 649 -11.13 -5.97 -32.74
N ARG A 650 -11.34 -5.28 -33.86
CA ARG A 650 -12.62 -4.65 -34.20
C ARG A 650 -13.72 -5.68 -34.49
N TYR A 651 -13.39 -6.74 -35.22
CA TYR A 651 -14.32 -7.84 -35.51
C TYR A 651 -14.85 -8.49 -34.23
N VAL A 652 -13.95 -8.89 -33.31
CA VAL A 652 -14.36 -9.47 -32.02
C VAL A 652 -15.22 -8.49 -31.24
N PHE A 653 -14.89 -7.20 -31.26
CA PHE A 653 -15.68 -6.16 -30.59
C PHE A 653 -17.09 -6.02 -31.20
N ASP A 654 -17.21 -5.98 -32.52
CA ASP A 654 -18.50 -5.80 -33.20
C ASP A 654 -19.44 -6.99 -32.95
N GLU A 655 -18.90 -8.22 -32.90
CA GLU A 655 -19.64 -9.46 -32.58
C GLU A 655 -20.11 -9.56 -31.11
N MET A 656 -19.61 -8.72 -30.19
CA MET A 656 -20.06 -8.73 -28.80
C MET A 656 -21.50 -8.23 -28.66
N LEU A 657 -22.39 -9.08 -28.12
CA LEU A 657 -23.78 -8.74 -27.83
C LEU A 657 -23.93 -7.67 -26.74
N VAL A 658 -23.02 -7.68 -25.76
CA VAL A 658 -22.98 -6.72 -24.65
C VAL A 658 -21.56 -6.17 -24.56
N LYS A 659 -21.42 -4.86 -24.65
CA LYS A 659 -20.15 -4.13 -24.60
C LYS A 659 -20.10 -3.31 -23.31
N ASP A 660 -19.04 -3.49 -22.53
CA ASP A 660 -18.82 -2.70 -21.31
C ASP A 660 -17.73 -1.64 -21.53
N VAL A 661 -17.51 -0.78 -20.53
CA VAL A 661 -16.48 0.27 -20.59
C VAL A 661 -15.09 -0.35 -20.84
N VAL A 662 -14.84 -1.58 -20.38
CA VAL A 662 -13.56 -2.28 -20.57
C VAL A 662 -13.39 -2.74 -22.02
N SER A 663 -14.45 -3.18 -22.70
CA SER A 663 -14.45 -3.48 -24.15
C SER A 663 -14.03 -2.25 -24.96
N TRP A 664 -14.67 -1.12 -24.68
CA TRP A 664 -14.38 0.16 -25.34
C TRP A 664 -12.95 0.63 -25.05
N ASN A 665 -12.52 0.57 -23.79
CA ASN A 665 -11.17 0.94 -23.39
C ASN A 665 -10.10 0.08 -24.05
N SER A 666 -10.32 -1.23 -24.15
CA SER A 666 -9.38 -2.16 -24.78
C SER A 666 -9.20 -1.83 -26.26
N LEU A 667 -10.31 -1.54 -26.97
CA LEU A 667 -10.26 -1.14 -28.37
C LEU A 667 -9.61 0.24 -28.56
N ILE A 668 -10.05 1.25 -27.81
CA ILE A 668 -9.51 2.61 -27.85
C ILE A 668 -8.01 2.63 -27.52
N CYS A 669 -7.57 1.85 -26.53
CA CYS A 669 -6.16 1.69 -26.21
C CYS A 669 -5.37 1.09 -27.38
N GLY A 670 -5.93 0.08 -28.06
CA GLY A 670 -5.32 -0.52 -29.25
C GLY A 670 -5.07 0.49 -30.36
N TYR A 671 -6.09 1.26 -30.74
CA TYR A 671 -5.94 2.31 -31.76
C TYR A 671 -4.98 3.43 -31.32
N SER A 672 -5.01 3.81 -30.04
CA SER A 672 -4.11 4.81 -29.48
C SER A 672 -2.63 4.37 -29.51
N GLN A 673 -2.34 3.11 -29.17
CA GLN A 673 -0.99 2.54 -29.20
C GLN A 673 -0.40 2.50 -30.62
N ARG A 674 -1.24 2.31 -31.64
CA ARG A 674 -0.83 2.31 -33.05
C ARG A 674 -0.83 3.70 -33.69
N ASN A 675 -0.86 4.74 -32.86
CA ASN A 675 -0.80 6.14 -33.27
C ASN A 675 -1.88 6.51 -34.31
N ARG A 676 -3.11 6.02 -34.11
CA ARG A 676 -4.30 6.33 -34.91
C ARG A 676 -5.28 7.23 -34.14
N PRO A 677 -4.93 8.51 -33.92
CA PRO A 677 -5.69 9.40 -33.04
C PRO A 677 -7.07 9.78 -33.61
N LYS A 678 -7.27 9.80 -34.93
CA LYS A 678 -8.58 10.12 -35.55
C LYS A 678 -9.60 9.03 -35.22
N GLU A 679 -9.19 7.77 -35.32
CA GLU A 679 -10.01 6.61 -35.03
C GLU A 679 -10.34 6.52 -33.52
N VAL A 680 -9.41 6.90 -32.63
CA VAL A 680 -9.69 7.02 -31.18
C VAL A 680 -10.86 7.97 -30.92
N LEU A 681 -10.88 9.14 -31.57
CA LEU A 681 -11.95 10.13 -31.42
C LEU A 681 -13.27 9.64 -32.02
N MET A 682 -13.21 8.95 -33.16
CA MET A 682 -14.39 8.33 -33.77
C MET A 682 -15.00 7.28 -32.83
N LEU A 683 -14.18 6.38 -32.28
CA LEU A 683 -14.62 5.35 -31.33
C LEU A 683 -15.23 5.95 -30.07
N PHE A 684 -14.63 7.01 -29.53
CA PHE A 684 -15.17 7.73 -28.38
C PHE A 684 -16.55 8.32 -28.68
N LYS A 685 -16.74 8.91 -29.86
CA LYS A 685 -18.05 9.44 -30.26
C LYS A 685 -19.10 8.33 -30.41
N VAL A 686 -18.73 7.16 -30.93
CA VAL A 686 -19.63 6.00 -30.98
C VAL A 686 -19.97 5.50 -29.58
N MET A 687 -18.99 5.41 -28.68
CA MET A 687 -19.20 5.05 -27.27
C MET A 687 -20.20 5.99 -26.57
N GLN A 688 -20.09 7.29 -26.82
CA GLN A 688 -21.04 8.29 -26.31
C GLN A 688 -22.44 8.12 -26.89
N ASN A 689 -22.56 7.83 -28.19
CA ASN A 689 -23.85 7.60 -28.86
C ASN A 689 -24.56 6.34 -28.33
N GLU A 690 -23.81 5.32 -27.91
CA GLU A 690 -24.35 4.13 -27.24
C GLU A 690 -24.69 4.36 -25.75
N GLY A 691 -24.52 5.59 -25.25
CA GLY A 691 -24.88 5.97 -23.88
C GLY A 691 -23.90 5.46 -22.82
N ILE A 692 -22.72 4.97 -23.21
CA ILE A 692 -21.72 4.43 -22.28
C ILE A 692 -20.84 5.57 -21.78
N LYS A 693 -20.81 5.75 -20.45
CA LYS A 693 -20.00 6.79 -19.81
C LYS A 693 -18.51 6.45 -19.89
N ALA A 694 -17.73 7.40 -20.40
CA ALA A 694 -16.28 7.31 -20.45
C ALA A 694 -15.67 7.36 -19.05
N ASP A 695 -14.61 6.58 -18.84
CA ASP A 695 -13.87 6.57 -17.58
C ASP A 695 -12.53 7.30 -17.72
N LYS A 696 -11.75 7.32 -16.63
CA LYS A 696 -10.44 7.98 -16.58
C LYS A 696 -9.48 7.46 -17.65
N VAL A 697 -9.52 6.15 -17.93
CA VAL A 697 -8.65 5.49 -18.91
C VAL A 697 -9.04 5.92 -20.32
N THR A 698 -10.34 6.00 -20.61
CA THR A 698 -10.85 6.54 -21.87
C THR A 698 -10.36 7.98 -22.07
N MET A 699 -10.56 8.85 -21.06
CA MET A 699 -10.24 10.28 -21.17
C MET A 699 -8.75 10.55 -21.35
N VAL A 700 -7.87 9.76 -20.72
CA VAL A 700 -6.41 9.82 -20.97
C VAL A 700 -6.10 9.62 -22.46
N LYS A 701 -6.69 8.60 -23.10
CA LYS A 701 -6.41 8.29 -24.51
C LYS A 701 -6.99 9.32 -25.45
N VAL A 702 -8.19 9.82 -25.16
CA VAL A 702 -8.89 10.83 -25.95
C VAL A 702 -8.18 12.18 -25.89
N VAL A 703 -7.86 12.69 -24.69
CA VAL A 703 -7.12 13.96 -24.53
C VAL A 703 -5.73 13.88 -25.15
N SER A 704 -5.04 12.74 -25.00
CA SER A 704 -3.75 12.52 -25.67
C SER A 704 -3.88 12.49 -27.20
N ALA A 705 -4.94 11.89 -27.73
CA ALA A 705 -5.22 11.88 -29.18
C ALA A 705 -5.49 13.31 -29.71
N CYS A 706 -6.29 14.12 -29.00
CA CYS A 706 -6.50 15.53 -29.36
C CYS A 706 -5.19 16.32 -29.34
N SER A 707 -4.39 16.14 -28.28
CA SER A 707 -3.09 16.81 -28.11
C SER A 707 -2.08 16.46 -29.21
N ARG A 708 -2.16 15.24 -29.78
CA ARG A 708 -1.32 14.80 -30.91
C ARG A 708 -1.82 15.33 -32.26
N LEU A 709 -3.13 15.48 -32.42
CA LEU A 709 -3.73 16.04 -33.64
C LEU A 709 -3.64 17.57 -33.69
N GLY A 710 -3.35 18.23 -32.55
CA GLY A 710 -3.32 19.69 -32.46
C GLY A 710 -4.72 20.32 -32.48
N ASP A 711 -5.78 19.54 -32.29
CA ASP A 711 -7.16 20.02 -32.21
C ASP A 711 -7.47 20.49 -30.78
N TRP A 712 -7.03 21.71 -30.48
CA TRP A 712 -7.15 22.30 -29.14
C TRP A 712 -8.61 22.54 -28.72
N GLY A 713 -9.48 22.87 -29.68
CA GLY A 713 -10.90 23.12 -29.42
C GLY A 713 -11.65 21.84 -29.02
N LEU A 714 -11.36 20.72 -29.67
CA LEU A 714 -11.88 19.42 -29.26
C LEU A 714 -11.30 19.00 -27.90
N ALA A 715 -10.00 19.23 -27.66
CA ALA A 715 -9.39 18.92 -26.37
C ALA A 715 -10.03 19.72 -25.21
N ASP A 716 -10.30 21.01 -25.38
CA ASP A 716 -10.99 21.85 -24.39
C ASP A 716 -12.41 21.33 -24.11
N SER A 717 -13.12 20.88 -25.14
CA SER A 717 -14.43 20.22 -25.00
C SER A 717 -14.32 18.93 -24.18
N MET A 718 -13.28 18.12 -24.41
CA MET A 718 -13.04 16.89 -23.65
C MET A 718 -12.68 17.19 -22.19
N VAL A 719 -11.89 18.23 -21.92
CA VAL A 719 -11.54 18.61 -20.54
C VAL A 719 -12.77 19.14 -19.79
N ARG A 720 -13.62 19.92 -20.45
CA ARG A 720 -14.90 20.34 -19.86
C ARG A 720 -15.81 19.16 -19.58
N CYS A 721 -15.83 18.17 -20.47
CA CYS A 721 -16.56 16.92 -20.27
C CYS A 721 -16.08 16.17 -19.00
N ILE A 722 -14.78 16.17 -18.69
CA ILE A 722 -14.21 15.62 -17.44
C ILE A 722 -14.78 16.34 -16.22
N GLU A 723 -14.82 17.68 -16.26
CA GLU A 723 -15.32 18.52 -15.17
C GLU A 723 -16.84 18.36 -14.96
N GLU A 724 -17.62 18.41 -16.04
CA GLU A 724 -19.10 18.30 -16.02
C GLU A 724 -19.58 16.92 -15.53
N HIS A 725 -18.88 15.85 -15.91
CA HIS A 725 -19.22 14.48 -15.50
C HIS A 725 -18.60 14.09 -14.15
N GLY A 726 -17.85 14.99 -13.51
CA GLY A 726 -17.22 14.73 -12.22
C GLY A 726 -16.20 13.58 -12.25
N ILE A 727 -15.50 13.38 -13.38
CA ILE A 727 -14.52 12.30 -13.51
C ILE A 727 -13.31 12.64 -12.62
N GLY A 728 -13.14 11.89 -11.52
CA GLY A 728 -12.08 12.15 -10.56
C GLY A 728 -10.68 12.04 -11.17
N VAL A 729 -9.90 13.13 -11.12
CA VAL A 729 -8.55 13.19 -11.67
C VAL A 729 -7.58 12.40 -10.80
N ASP A 730 -7.12 11.25 -11.31
CA ASP A 730 -6.04 10.47 -10.72
C ASP A 730 -4.66 10.89 -11.28
N VAL A 731 -3.60 10.21 -10.87
CA VAL A 731 -2.23 10.55 -11.30
C VAL A 731 -2.05 10.46 -12.82
N TYR A 732 -2.71 9.52 -13.50
CA TYR A 732 -2.56 9.31 -14.94
C TYR A 732 -3.32 10.36 -15.75
N LEU A 733 -4.57 10.62 -15.38
CA LEU A 733 -5.36 11.68 -15.99
C LEU A 733 -4.77 13.06 -15.70
N GLY A 734 -4.33 13.30 -14.46
CA GLY A 734 -3.68 14.54 -14.05
C GLY A 734 -2.40 14.82 -14.85
N ASN A 735 -1.53 13.82 -15.04
CA ASN A 735 -0.33 13.97 -15.87
C ASN A 735 -0.67 14.28 -17.34
N THR A 736 -1.75 13.69 -17.87
CA THR A 736 -2.20 13.93 -19.25
C THR A 736 -2.77 15.34 -19.41
N LEU A 737 -3.54 15.82 -18.42
CA LEU A 737 -4.07 17.18 -18.40
C LEU A 737 -2.95 18.22 -18.24
N ILE A 738 -1.95 17.94 -17.40
CA ILE A 738 -0.77 18.81 -17.26
C ILE A 738 0.01 18.87 -18.58
N ASP A 739 0.28 17.73 -19.25
CA ASP A 739 0.97 17.74 -20.56
C ASP A 739 0.14 18.48 -21.62
N TYR A 740 -1.18 18.28 -21.63
CA TYR A 740 -2.11 19.02 -22.49
C TYR A 740 -2.01 20.54 -22.27
N TYR A 741 -2.20 21.00 -21.03
CA TYR A 741 -2.12 22.42 -20.69
C TYR A 741 -0.73 23.01 -20.94
N GLY A 742 0.32 22.23 -20.72
CA GLY A 742 1.69 22.63 -21.05
C GLY A 742 1.92 22.81 -22.55
N ARG A 743 1.32 21.98 -23.40
CA ARG A 743 1.41 22.14 -24.87
C ARG A 743 0.51 23.26 -25.39
N SER A 744 -0.65 23.46 -24.78
CA SER A 744 -1.57 24.57 -25.12
C SER A 744 -1.15 25.92 -24.52
N ARG A 745 0.00 26.00 -23.83
CA ARG A 745 0.56 27.19 -23.16
C ARG A 745 -0.40 27.82 -22.13
N GLN A 746 -1.19 27.00 -21.43
CA GLN A 746 -2.08 27.40 -20.36
C GLN A 746 -1.50 27.02 -18.99
N LEU A 747 -0.44 27.70 -18.57
CA LEU A 747 0.28 27.34 -17.33
C LEU A 747 -0.61 27.36 -16.08
N GLN A 748 -1.48 28.36 -15.94
CA GLN A 748 -2.36 28.52 -14.77
C GLN A 748 -3.31 27.31 -14.58
N SER A 749 -3.82 26.76 -15.69
CA SER A 749 -4.68 25.58 -15.67
C SER A 749 -3.90 24.33 -15.27
N ALA A 750 -2.65 24.19 -15.74
CA ALA A 750 -1.76 23.10 -15.32
C ALA A 750 -1.45 23.16 -13.81
N GLU A 751 -1.19 24.35 -13.27
CA GLU A 751 -0.97 24.56 -11.82
C GLU A 751 -2.21 24.24 -10.99
N LYS A 752 -3.40 24.59 -11.50
CA LYS A 752 -4.67 24.24 -10.86
C LYS A 752 -4.83 22.72 -10.79
N VAL A 753 -4.60 21.99 -11.89
CA VAL A 753 -4.64 20.52 -11.87
C VAL A 753 -3.60 19.97 -10.88
N PHE A 754 -2.36 20.44 -10.94
CA PHE A 754 -1.28 19.97 -10.08
C PHE A 754 -1.55 20.19 -8.58
N SER A 755 -2.11 21.35 -8.20
CA SER A 755 -2.45 21.66 -6.80
C SER A 755 -3.59 20.79 -6.27
N HIS A 756 -4.58 20.46 -7.11
CA HIS A 756 -5.73 19.62 -6.73
C HIS A 756 -5.41 18.11 -6.67
N MET A 757 -4.29 17.66 -7.26
CA MET A 757 -3.86 16.26 -7.18
C MET A 757 -3.39 15.92 -5.75
N LYS A 758 -4.08 14.96 -5.11
CA LYS A 758 -3.73 14.47 -3.75
C LYS A 758 -2.42 13.66 -3.75
N ASP A 759 -2.27 12.79 -4.74
CA ASP A 759 -1.07 11.97 -4.93
C ASP A 759 -0.24 12.54 -6.10
N LYS A 760 1.06 12.76 -5.86
CA LYS A 760 2.01 13.25 -6.87
C LYS A 760 3.18 12.27 -6.91
N ASN A 761 3.45 11.70 -8.08
CA ASN A 761 4.62 10.83 -8.27
C ASN A 761 5.73 11.57 -9.04
N ILE A 762 6.88 10.92 -9.23
CA ILE A 762 8.01 11.52 -9.94
C ILE A 762 7.63 11.91 -11.38
N VAL A 763 6.73 11.17 -12.03
CA VAL A 763 6.24 11.49 -13.37
C VAL A 763 5.45 12.80 -13.35
N THR A 764 4.56 13.01 -12.37
CA THR A 764 3.83 14.29 -12.22
C THR A 764 4.76 15.47 -12.04
N LEU A 765 5.81 15.31 -11.21
CA LEU A 765 6.81 16.35 -10.97
C LEU A 765 7.64 16.63 -12.24
N ASN A 766 8.05 15.59 -12.97
CA ASN A 766 8.79 15.72 -14.23
C ASN A 766 7.94 16.37 -15.34
N THR A 767 6.65 16.03 -15.43
CA THR A 767 5.72 16.70 -16.36
C THR A 767 5.62 18.18 -16.01
N MET A 768 5.45 18.55 -14.73
CA MET A 768 5.42 19.95 -14.32
C MET A 768 6.73 20.71 -14.58
N ILE A 769 7.90 20.10 -14.34
CA ILE A 769 9.19 20.71 -14.69
C ILE A 769 9.24 21.00 -16.20
N THR A 770 8.79 20.05 -17.01
CA THR A 770 8.76 20.19 -18.47
C THR A 770 7.77 21.28 -18.90
N THR A 771 6.60 21.40 -18.27
CA THR A 771 5.62 22.44 -18.59
C THR A 771 6.13 23.83 -18.19
N TYR A 772 6.72 23.99 -17.00
CA TYR A 772 7.33 25.25 -16.61
C TYR A 772 8.50 25.64 -17.51
N ALA A 773 9.34 24.67 -17.90
CA ALA A 773 10.46 24.92 -18.81
C ALA A 773 9.99 25.42 -20.18
N LYS A 774 8.91 24.84 -20.74
CA LYS A 774 8.33 25.27 -22.02
C LYS A 774 7.71 26.67 -21.97
N ASP A 775 7.15 27.05 -20.83
CA ASP A 775 6.57 28.40 -20.63
C ASP A 775 7.62 29.46 -20.27
N GLY A 776 8.87 29.06 -20.04
CA GLY A 776 9.97 29.95 -19.63
C GLY A 776 10.07 30.17 -18.12
N GLY A 777 9.19 29.56 -17.31
CA GLY A 777 9.15 29.62 -15.84
C GLY A 777 10.23 28.79 -15.13
N LEU A 778 11.51 28.98 -15.47
CA LEU A 778 12.64 28.16 -14.98
C LEU A 778 12.82 28.19 -13.46
N VAL A 779 12.43 29.28 -12.79
CA VAL A 779 12.52 29.40 -11.32
C VAL A 779 11.57 28.41 -10.63
N SER A 780 10.33 28.32 -11.11
CA SER A 780 9.33 27.37 -10.61
C SER A 780 9.72 25.93 -10.95
N ALA A 781 10.23 25.70 -12.17
CA ALA A 781 10.78 24.40 -12.56
C ALA A 781 11.92 23.96 -11.61
N ARG A 782 12.84 24.88 -11.29
CA ARG A 782 13.96 24.62 -10.40
C ARG A 782 13.51 24.30 -8.97
N LYS A 783 12.51 25.03 -8.46
CA LYS A 783 11.93 24.78 -7.14
C LYS A 783 11.35 23.38 -7.02
N ILE A 784 10.62 22.91 -8.04
CA ILE A 784 10.09 21.54 -8.07
C ILE A 784 11.23 20.53 -8.17
N PHE A 785 12.19 20.78 -9.05
CA PHE A 785 13.36 19.92 -9.22
C PHE A 785 14.12 19.69 -7.91
N ASP A 786 14.41 20.76 -7.16
CA ASP A 786 15.14 20.68 -5.89
C ASP A 786 14.37 19.90 -4.81
N GLN A 787 13.03 19.92 -4.83
CA GLN A 787 12.16 19.17 -3.90
C GLN A 787 12.14 17.65 -4.15
N ILE A 788 12.59 17.16 -5.31
CA ILE A 788 12.59 15.72 -5.63
C ILE A 788 13.71 15.02 -4.82
N PRO A 789 13.40 14.08 -3.89
CA PRO A 789 14.41 13.43 -3.04
C PRO A 789 15.34 12.51 -3.84
N ASN A 790 14.76 11.70 -4.72
CA ASN A 790 15.47 10.78 -5.61
C ASN A 790 15.13 11.12 -7.07
N LYS A 791 16.00 11.92 -7.70
CA LYS A 791 15.83 12.39 -9.09
C LYS A 791 16.18 11.26 -10.06
N ASP A 792 15.28 10.97 -11.01
CA ASP A 792 15.55 10.03 -12.10
C ASP A 792 16.19 10.73 -13.29
N LEU A 793 16.58 9.96 -14.31
CA LEU A 793 17.18 10.49 -15.54
C LEU A 793 16.29 11.54 -16.22
N ILE A 794 14.97 11.36 -16.17
CA ILE A 794 13.99 12.27 -16.78
C ILE A 794 13.98 13.61 -16.03
N SER A 795 14.03 13.62 -14.69
CA SER A 795 14.14 14.85 -13.89
C SER A 795 15.35 15.69 -14.32
N TRP A 796 16.52 15.06 -14.46
CA TRP A 796 17.74 15.74 -14.90
C TRP A 796 17.64 16.21 -16.35
N SER A 797 17.14 15.36 -17.25
CA SER A 797 16.98 15.70 -18.66
C SER A 797 16.03 16.87 -18.86
N SER A 798 14.85 16.86 -18.23
CA SER A 798 13.89 17.96 -18.36
C SER A 798 14.46 19.30 -17.91
N MET A 799 15.27 19.31 -16.83
CA MET A 799 15.86 20.55 -16.33
C MET A 799 17.01 21.06 -17.23
N ILE A 800 17.90 20.18 -17.70
CA ILE A 800 19.02 20.54 -18.58
C ILE A 800 18.49 21.02 -19.94
N CYS A 801 17.55 20.28 -20.53
CA CYS A 801 16.88 20.69 -21.77
C CYS A 801 16.16 22.02 -21.59
N GLY A 802 15.46 22.22 -20.47
CA GLY A 802 14.76 23.46 -20.17
C GLY A 802 15.68 24.69 -20.13
N TYR A 803 16.80 24.60 -19.43
CA TYR A 803 17.80 25.68 -19.41
C TYR A 803 18.45 25.91 -20.77
N SER A 804 18.76 24.83 -21.51
CA SER A 804 19.37 24.94 -22.85
C SER A 804 18.43 25.58 -23.87
N GLN A 805 17.14 25.22 -23.87
CA GLN A 805 16.15 25.74 -24.83
C GLN A 805 15.79 27.21 -24.58
N THR A 806 15.91 27.67 -23.34
CA THR A 806 15.61 29.05 -22.92
C THR A 806 16.83 29.96 -22.96
N GLY A 807 17.98 29.49 -23.46
CA GLY A 807 19.21 30.28 -23.61
C GLY A 807 20.07 30.43 -22.35
N HIS A 808 19.70 29.79 -21.23
CA HIS A 808 20.44 29.82 -19.97
C HIS A 808 21.51 28.71 -19.95
N PHE A 809 22.45 28.80 -20.87
CA PHE A 809 23.42 27.72 -21.14
C PHE A 809 24.36 27.43 -19.96
N SER A 810 24.71 28.45 -19.17
CA SER A 810 25.64 28.29 -18.03
C SER A 810 25.03 27.43 -16.92
N GLU A 811 23.74 27.62 -16.66
CA GLU A 811 22.95 26.89 -15.68
C GLU A 811 22.71 25.45 -16.15
N ALA A 812 22.51 25.23 -17.46
CA ALA A 812 22.42 23.88 -18.03
C ALA A 812 23.70 23.06 -17.74
N LEU A 813 24.88 23.67 -17.89
CA LEU A 813 26.17 23.02 -17.55
C LEU A 813 26.32 22.77 -16.04
N GLU A 814 25.82 23.66 -15.19
CA GLU A 814 25.88 23.47 -13.73
C GLU A 814 24.97 22.33 -13.27
N ILE A 815 23.75 22.22 -13.80
CA ILE A 815 22.87 21.07 -13.55
C ILE A 815 23.51 19.77 -14.04
N PHE A 816 24.17 19.78 -15.20
CA PHE A 816 24.88 18.61 -15.71
C PHE A 816 26.02 18.16 -14.77
N ARG A 817 26.78 19.10 -14.20
CA ARG A 817 27.80 18.78 -13.19
C ARG A 817 27.20 18.15 -11.94
N GLN A 818 26.04 18.63 -11.49
CA GLN A 818 25.32 18.04 -10.36
C GLN A 818 24.84 16.61 -10.67
N MET A 819 24.34 16.36 -11.89
CA MET A 819 23.98 15.02 -12.36
C MET A 819 25.17 14.05 -12.29
N GLN A 820 26.35 14.50 -12.71
CA GLN A 820 27.57 13.70 -12.66
C GLN A 820 28.03 13.41 -11.23
N ARG A 821 27.94 14.39 -10.32
CA ARG A 821 28.22 14.19 -8.89
C ARG A 821 27.27 13.16 -8.26
N ALA A 822 26.03 13.10 -8.74
CA ALA A 822 25.05 12.07 -8.37
C ALA A 822 25.33 10.69 -9.02
N LYS A 823 26.42 10.55 -9.78
CA LYS A 823 26.82 9.32 -10.49
C LYS A 823 25.77 8.78 -11.47
N MET A 824 24.89 9.66 -11.96
CA MET A 824 23.88 9.31 -12.94
C MET A 824 24.48 9.35 -14.35
N LYS A 825 24.26 8.28 -15.13
CA LYS A 825 24.70 8.23 -16.52
C LYS A 825 23.74 9.04 -17.40
N PRO A 826 24.23 10.04 -18.17
CA PRO A 826 23.42 10.79 -19.12
C PRO A 826 23.08 9.94 -20.35
N ASP A 827 21.94 10.25 -20.97
CA ASP A 827 21.51 9.69 -22.25
C ASP A 827 21.86 10.64 -23.42
N ALA A 828 21.49 10.23 -24.64
CA ALA A 828 21.78 10.99 -25.84
C ALA A 828 21.18 12.41 -25.84
N VAL A 829 19.97 12.55 -25.29
CA VAL A 829 19.24 13.83 -25.24
C VAL A 829 19.92 14.82 -24.29
N VAL A 830 20.35 14.36 -23.11
CA VAL A 830 21.11 15.19 -22.17
C VAL A 830 22.43 15.62 -22.81
N ILE A 831 23.18 14.69 -23.41
CA ILE A 831 24.46 15.02 -24.04
C ILE A 831 24.28 16.03 -25.18
N ALA A 832 23.30 15.85 -26.05
CA ALA A 832 22.99 16.80 -27.13
C ALA A 832 22.68 18.21 -26.58
N SER A 833 21.89 18.31 -25.50
CA SER A 833 21.54 19.58 -24.85
C SER A 833 22.77 20.27 -24.24
N VAL A 834 23.65 19.50 -23.59
CA VAL A 834 24.90 20.01 -23.01
C VAL A 834 25.89 20.44 -24.10
N LEU A 835 25.98 19.69 -25.21
CA LEU A 835 26.81 20.05 -26.36
C LEU A 835 26.31 21.34 -27.02
N SER A 836 24.99 21.51 -27.15
CA SER A 836 24.39 22.76 -27.62
C SER A 836 24.77 23.93 -26.70
N ALA A 837 24.70 23.75 -25.38
CA ALA A 837 25.15 24.76 -24.43
C ALA A 837 26.66 25.08 -24.56
N CYS A 838 27.51 24.07 -24.80
CA CYS A 838 28.94 24.29 -25.07
C CYS A 838 29.17 25.06 -26.38
N ALA A 839 28.39 24.76 -27.42
CA ALA A 839 28.46 25.40 -28.72
C ALA A 839 28.16 26.91 -28.62
N HIS A 840 27.13 27.27 -27.85
CA HIS A 840 26.74 28.66 -27.65
C HIS A 840 27.68 29.45 -26.72
N LEU A 841 28.30 28.77 -25.75
CA LEU A 841 29.27 29.39 -24.85
C LEU A 841 30.71 29.37 -25.40
N GLY A 842 30.97 28.68 -26.50
CA GLY A 842 32.31 28.55 -27.11
C GLY A 842 33.30 27.75 -26.26
N VAL A 843 32.85 26.82 -25.42
CA VAL A 843 33.72 26.08 -24.46
C VAL A 843 34.22 24.78 -25.07
N LEU A 844 35.25 24.87 -25.92
CA LEU A 844 35.80 23.73 -26.67
C LEU A 844 36.33 22.61 -25.77
N ASP A 845 37.04 22.92 -24.69
CA ASP A 845 37.67 21.91 -23.83
C ASP A 845 36.63 21.01 -23.15
N LEU A 846 35.51 21.60 -22.71
CA LEU A 846 34.40 20.85 -22.12
C LEU A 846 33.70 19.99 -23.19
N GLY A 847 33.50 20.52 -24.39
CA GLY A 847 32.96 19.77 -25.52
C GLY A 847 33.80 18.55 -25.91
N LYS A 848 35.13 18.71 -25.96
CA LYS A 848 36.09 17.61 -26.19
C LYS A 848 36.01 16.56 -25.08
N TRP A 849 35.99 17.01 -23.83
CA TRP A 849 35.84 16.11 -22.68
C TRP A 849 34.52 15.33 -22.72
N ILE A 850 33.40 15.96 -23.10
CA ILE A 850 32.11 15.30 -23.26
C ILE A 850 32.15 14.26 -24.39
N HIS A 851 32.76 14.60 -25.53
CA HIS A 851 32.93 13.67 -26.65
C HIS A 851 33.74 12.42 -26.25
N ASP A 852 34.82 12.59 -25.49
CA ASP A 852 35.58 11.48 -24.90
C ASP A 852 34.78 10.69 -23.87
N TYR A 853 33.97 11.36 -23.06
CA TYR A 853 33.10 10.74 -22.08
C TYR A 853 32.05 9.81 -22.73
N VAL A 854 31.44 10.25 -23.85
CA VAL A 854 30.50 9.44 -24.65
C VAL A 854 31.17 8.15 -25.13
N LYS A 855 32.39 8.26 -25.68
CA LYS A 855 33.18 7.11 -26.16
C LYS A 855 33.53 6.14 -25.04
N ARG A 856 34.06 6.63 -23.90
CA ARG A 856 34.48 5.80 -22.76
C ARG A 856 33.32 5.07 -22.09
N ASN A 857 32.14 5.67 -22.07
CA ASN A 857 30.96 5.09 -21.43
C ASN A 857 30.08 4.26 -22.38
N ASN A 858 30.49 4.13 -23.65
CA ASN A 858 29.75 3.41 -24.69
C ASN A 858 28.29 3.88 -24.81
N ILE A 859 28.06 5.20 -24.69
CA ILE A 859 26.74 5.78 -24.91
C ILE A 859 26.48 5.73 -26.42
N LYS A 860 25.38 5.09 -26.83
CA LYS A 860 25.00 5.03 -28.25
C LYS A 860 24.72 6.44 -28.74
N ALA A 861 25.57 6.95 -29.62
CA ALA A 861 25.33 8.20 -30.33
C ALA A 861 24.27 7.94 -31.42
N ASP A 862 23.19 8.69 -31.37
CA ASP A 862 22.22 8.78 -32.46
C ASP A 862 22.58 9.98 -33.35
N VAL A 863 21.92 10.06 -34.52
CA VAL A 863 22.15 11.14 -35.49
C VAL A 863 21.98 12.53 -34.86
N ILE A 864 21.08 12.67 -33.87
CA ILE A 864 20.83 13.93 -33.16
C ILE A 864 22.04 14.35 -32.31
N MET A 865 22.62 13.43 -31.54
CA MET A 865 23.83 13.69 -30.77
C MET A 865 25.03 14.00 -31.67
N GLU A 866 25.21 13.25 -32.76
CA GLU A 866 26.30 13.47 -33.71
C GLU A 866 26.18 14.82 -34.42
N ASN A 867 24.97 15.24 -34.80
CA ASN A 867 24.69 16.58 -35.32
C ASN A 867 25.00 17.68 -34.27
N SER A 868 24.70 17.43 -33.00
CA SER A 868 25.03 18.36 -31.91
C SER A 868 26.54 18.46 -31.65
N LEU A 869 27.30 17.36 -31.85
CA LEU A 869 28.77 17.37 -31.81
C LEU A 869 29.35 18.18 -32.97
N ILE A 870 28.81 18.02 -34.18
CA ILE A 870 29.23 18.81 -35.35
C ILE A 870 28.98 20.30 -35.09
N ASP A 871 27.79 20.69 -34.62
CA ASP A 871 27.47 22.09 -34.30
C ASP A 871 28.37 22.65 -33.20
N MET A 872 28.65 21.86 -32.16
CA MET A 872 29.55 22.24 -31.08
C MET A 872 30.97 22.50 -31.57
N TYR A 873 31.57 21.55 -32.30
CA TYR A 873 32.92 21.73 -32.83
C TYR A 873 33.00 22.88 -33.85
N ALA A 874 32.01 23.00 -34.73
CA ALA A 874 31.95 24.06 -35.74
C ALA A 874 31.85 25.45 -35.11
N LYS A 875 30.94 25.66 -34.14
CA LYS A 875 30.80 26.97 -33.46
C LYS A 875 31.97 27.29 -32.54
N CYS A 876 32.65 26.27 -32.00
CA CYS A 876 33.86 26.46 -31.18
C CYS A 876 35.15 26.64 -32.01
N GLY A 877 35.06 26.72 -33.35
CA GLY A 877 36.21 26.99 -34.21
C GLY A 877 37.03 25.75 -34.63
N SER A 878 36.62 24.54 -34.25
CA SER A 878 37.35 23.30 -34.58
C SER A 878 36.69 22.54 -35.75
N ALA A 879 36.77 23.11 -36.95
CA ALA A 879 36.16 22.53 -38.14
C ALA A 879 36.71 21.13 -38.52
N LYS A 880 37.99 20.86 -38.24
CA LYS A 880 38.61 19.55 -38.50
C LYS A 880 38.02 18.44 -37.63
N ASP A 881 37.78 18.71 -36.34
CA ASP A 881 37.15 17.77 -35.43
C ASP A 881 35.68 17.54 -35.83
N ALA A 882 34.97 18.61 -36.25
CA ALA A 882 33.61 18.50 -36.79
C ALA A 882 33.54 17.60 -38.03
N LEU A 883 34.49 17.76 -38.96
CA LEU A 883 34.59 16.93 -40.16
C LEU A 883 34.92 15.47 -39.82
N GLN A 884 35.74 15.23 -38.80
CA GLN A 884 36.04 13.88 -38.32
C GLN A 884 34.79 13.18 -37.76
N VAL A 885 33.96 13.91 -36.99
CA VAL A 885 32.68 13.38 -36.50
C VAL A 885 31.78 13.02 -37.69
N PHE A 886 31.59 13.94 -38.65
CA PHE A 886 30.74 13.71 -39.82
C PHE A 886 31.18 12.49 -40.65
N LYS A 887 32.48 12.33 -40.90
CA LYS A 887 33.02 11.16 -41.62
C LYS A 887 32.82 9.84 -40.86
N GLY A 888 32.76 9.89 -39.54
CA GLY A 888 32.52 8.73 -38.67
C GLY A 888 31.06 8.29 -38.56
N MET A 889 30.10 9.11 -38.99
CA MET A 889 28.67 8.82 -38.89
C MET A 889 28.26 7.67 -39.83
N LYS A 890 27.58 6.67 -39.28
CA LYS A 890 27.05 5.52 -40.04
C LYS A 890 25.80 5.87 -40.84
N GLU A 891 24.94 6.70 -40.26
CA GLU A 891 23.72 7.22 -40.87
C GLU A 891 23.84 8.74 -40.89
N LYS A 892 23.55 9.35 -42.05
CA LYS A 892 23.59 10.80 -42.25
C LYS A 892 22.23 11.24 -42.73
N ASP A 893 21.80 12.42 -42.28
CA ASP A 893 20.59 13.07 -42.80
C ASP A 893 20.93 14.43 -43.43
N THR A 894 19.94 15.06 -44.04
CA THR A 894 20.09 16.41 -44.60
C THR A 894 20.58 17.40 -43.53
N LEU A 895 20.20 17.23 -42.27
CA LEU A 895 20.63 18.12 -41.18
C LEU A 895 22.14 17.96 -40.89
N SER A 896 22.68 16.72 -40.89
CA SER A 896 24.10 16.44 -40.75
C SER A 896 24.92 17.18 -41.81
N CYS A 897 24.50 17.08 -43.07
CA CYS A 897 25.15 17.77 -44.20
C CYS A 897 25.06 19.29 -44.05
N ASN A 898 23.90 19.81 -43.66
CA ASN A 898 23.73 21.25 -43.45
C ASN A 898 24.63 21.80 -42.34
N SER A 899 24.66 21.12 -41.19
CA SER A 899 25.47 21.52 -40.05
C SER A 899 26.96 21.54 -40.39
N ILE A 900 27.47 20.55 -41.15
CA ILE A 900 28.88 20.52 -41.54
C ILE A 900 29.21 21.50 -42.67
N ILE A 901 28.36 21.67 -43.69
CA ILE A 901 28.58 22.63 -44.79
C ILE A 901 28.67 24.05 -44.22
N MET A 902 27.68 24.43 -43.40
CA MET A 902 27.65 25.73 -42.73
C MET A 902 28.86 25.89 -41.78
N GLY A 903 29.17 24.83 -41.02
CA GLY A 903 30.32 24.83 -40.11
C GLY A 903 31.66 25.01 -40.81
N LEU A 904 31.88 24.36 -41.96
CA LEU A 904 33.10 24.51 -42.76
C LEU A 904 33.17 25.89 -43.42
N ALA A 905 32.06 26.37 -44.00
CA ALA A 905 31.97 27.67 -44.65
C ALA A 905 32.31 28.82 -43.70
N ASN A 906 31.81 28.79 -42.46
CA ASN A 906 32.07 29.82 -41.46
C ASN A 906 33.48 29.79 -40.87
N ASN A 907 34.18 28.65 -40.96
CA ASN A 907 35.52 28.46 -40.41
C ASN A 907 36.64 28.57 -41.47
N GLY A 908 36.31 29.00 -42.69
CA GLY A 908 37.28 29.22 -43.76
C GLY A 908 37.73 27.96 -44.50
N PHE A 909 36.92 26.89 -44.48
CA PHE A 909 37.16 25.65 -45.23
C PHE A 909 36.16 25.55 -46.39
N GLU A 910 36.16 26.54 -47.29
CA GLU A 910 35.11 26.68 -48.30
C GLU A 910 35.12 25.54 -49.32
N ASP A 911 36.31 25.09 -49.76
CA ASP A 911 36.44 24.00 -50.73
C ASP A 911 35.88 22.68 -50.17
N ASP A 912 36.15 22.39 -48.89
CA ASP A 912 35.59 21.22 -48.21
C ASP A 912 34.05 21.33 -48.08
N ALA A 913 33.52 22.53 -47.84
CA ALA A 913 32.07 22.76 -47.76
C ALA A 913 31.37 22.46 -49.09
N LEU A 914 31.92 22.94 -50.21
CA LEU A 914 31.38 22.67 -51.56
C LEU A 914 31.51 21.19 -51.95
N ASN A 915 32.63 20.54 -51.59
CA ASN A 915 32.81 19.11 -51.80
C ASN A 915 31.75 18.27 -51.07
N ILE A 916 31.41 18.63 -49.82
CA ILE A 916 30.34 17.95 -49.08
C ILE A 916 28.97 18.21 -49.71
N PHE A 917 28.70 19.40 -50.25
CA PHE A 917 27.46 19.68 -50.98
C PHE A 917 27.31 18.81 -52.23
N HIS A 918 28.37 18.65 -53.03
CA HIS A 918 28.34 17.76 -54.19
C HIS A 918 28.17 16.28 -53.78
N ALA A 919 28.83 15.84 -52.70
CA ALA A 919 28.64 14.50 -52.16
C ALA A 919 27.19 14.27 -51.70
N MET A 920 26.58 15.26 -51.06
CA MET A 920 25.17 15.22 -50.63
C MET A 920 24.22 15.02 -51.82
N LEU A 921 24.45 15.71 -52.94
CA LEU A 921 23.68 15.52 -54.18
C LEU A 921 23.88 14.13 -54.79
N ALA A 922 25.12 13.63 -54.81
CA ALA A 922 25.46 12.31 -55.35
C ALA A 922 24.85 11.16 -54.55
N GLU A 923 24.76 11.31 -53.22
CA GLU A 923 24.12 10.34 -52.31
C GLU A 923 22.57 10.42 -52.32
N GLY A 924 21.99 11.37 -53.08
CA GLY A 924 20.54 11.50 -53.26
C GLY A 924 19.82 12.25 -52.14
N PHE A 925 20.54 12.96 -51.27
CA PHE A 925 19.93 13.84 -50.28
C PHE A 925 19.38 15.10 -50.97
N LYS A 926 18.17 15.51 -50.58
CA LYS A 926 17.56 16.74 -51.11
C LYS A 926 18.10 17.97 -50.34
N PRO A 927 18.73 18.94 -51.02
CA PRO A 927 19.04 20.23 -50.43
C PRO A 927 17.79 20.95 -49.95
N ASN A 928 17.93 21.73 -48.88
CA ASN A 928 16.90 22.66 -48.42
C ASN A 928 17.47 24.09 -48.34
N GLU A 929 16.64 25.04 -47.91
CA GLU A 929 17.01 26.44 -47.74
C GLU A 929 18.31 26.60 -46.92
N VAL A 930 18.44 25.90 -45.80
CA VAL A 930 19.64 25.96 -44.94
C VAL A 930 20.89 25.43 -45.64
N THR A 931 20.77 24.41 -46.51
CA THR A 931 21.88 23.90 -47.32
C THR A 931 22.44 25.01 -48.21
N PHE A 932 21.57 25.67 -48.96
CA PHE A 932 21.95 26.72 -49.89
C PHE A 932 22.49 27.97 -49.18
N LEU A 933 21.98 28.28 -47.99
CA LEU A 933 22.58 29.32 -47.16
C LEU A 933 24.06 29.02 -46.87
N GLY A 934 24.39 27.79 -46.47
CA GLY A 934 25.78 27.37 -46.23
C GLY A 934 26.65 27.40 -47.49
N VAL A 935 26.12 26.95 -48.64
CA VAL A 935 26.81 26.97 -49.94
C VAL A 935 27.08 28.40 -50.40
N LEU A 936 26.08 29.30 -50.32
CA LEU A 936 26.24 30.70 -50.70
C LEU A 936 27.25 31.43 -49.81
N VAL A 937 27.30 31.11 -48.51
CA VAL A 937 28.35 31.62 -47.61
C VAL A 937 29.73 31.10 -48.01
N ALA A 938 29.87 29.82 -48.38
CA ALA A 938 31.12 29.27 -48.88
C ALA A 938 31.57 29.97 -50.19
N CYS A 939 30.65 30.14 -51.15
CA CYS A 939 30.93 30.88 -52.39
C CYS A 939 31.30 32.34 -52.11
N ALA A 940 30.63 33.00 -51.15
CA ALA A 940 30.93 34.37 -50.74
C ALA A 940 32.32 34.51 -50.10
N ASN A 941 32.70 33.58 -49.23
CA ASN A 941 34.01 33.59 -48.58
C ASN A 941 35.15 33.28 -49.56
N ARG A 942 34.88 32.43 -50.57
CA ARG A 942 35.83 32.06 -51.63
C ARG A 942 35.83 33.02 -52.84
N ASN A 943 34.93 34.00 -52.87
CA ASN A 943 34.69 34.92 -53.99
C ASN A 943 34.29 34.24 -55.33
N LEU A 944 33.56 33.11 -55.27
CA LEU A 944 33.06 32.39 -56.44
C LEU A 944 31.72 32.99 -56.92
N VAL A 945 31.79 34.16 -57.56
CA VAL A 945 30.59 34.96 -57.91
C VAL A 945 29.65 34.22 -58.87
N GLN A 946 30.17 33.64 -59.95
CA GLN A 946 29.32 32.98 -60.94
C GLN A 946 28.67 31.71 -60.37
N GLU A 947 29.46 30.86 -59.73
CA GLU A 947 28.98 29.61 -59.12
C GLU A 947 27.96 29.87 -57.98
N GLY A 948 28.15 30.93 -57.19
CA GLY A 948 27.18 31.37 -56.19
C GLY A 948 25.85 31.85 -56.80
N LEU A 949 25.88 32.56 -57.93
CA LEU A 949 24.66 32.97 -58.65
C LEU A 949 23.97 31.77 -59.31
N ASP A 950 24.74 30.85 -59.90
CA ASP A 950 24.21 29.62 -60.50
C ASP A 950 23.51 28.76 -59.42
N HIS A 951 24.10 28.64 -58.23
CA HIS A 951 23.46 27.96 -57.10
C HIS A 951 22.21 28.67 -56.61
N PHE A 952 22.21 30.01 -56.53
CA PHE A 952 21.03 30.78 -56.16
C PHE A 952 19.87 30.58 -57.14
N GLU A 953 20.13 30.57 -58.44
CA GLU A 953 19.11 30.29 -59.47
C GLU A 953 18.65 28.82 -59.46
N SER A 954 19.56 27.89 -59.16
CA SER A 954 19.25 26.45 -59.06
C SER A 954 18.26 26.16 -57.92
N MET A 955 18.23 26.98 -56.86
CA MET A 955 17.28 26.84 -55.75
C MET A 955 15.84 26.79 -56.28
N LYS A 956 15.49 27.75 -57.16
CA LYS A 956 14.15 27.87 -57.73
C LYS A 956 13.95 26.93 -58.92
N SER A 957 14.90 26.90 -59.84
CA SER A 957 14.75 26.21 -61.13
C SER A 957 14.89 24.68 -61.05
N VAL A 958 15.75 24.17 -60.16
CA VAL A 958 16.07 22.74 -60.06
C VAL A 958 15.48 22.12 -58.79
N HIS A 959 15.54 22.83 -57.67
CA HIS A 959 15.13 22.30 -56.36
C HIS A 959 13.74 22.75 -55.90
N ASN A 960 13.09 23.66 -56.64
CA ASN A 960 11.75 24.20 -56.34
C ASN A 960 11.64 24.78 -54.92
N LEU A 961 12.70 25.46 -54.47
CA LEU A 961 12.79 26.18 -53.20
C LEU A 961 12.71 27.69 -53.48
N GLU A 962 11.84 28.40 -52.76
CA GLU A 962 11.77 29.86 -52.86
C GLU A 962 12.87 30.49 -51.98
N PRO A 963 13.70 31.41 -52.50
CA PRO A 963 14.73 32.05 -51.70
C PRO A 963 14.14 32.91 -50.58
N GLU A 964 14.51 32.64 -49.33
CA GLU A 964 14.27 33.53 -48.20
C GLU A 964 15.23 34.73 -48.15
N MET A 965 14.91 35.73 -47.32
CA MET A 965 15.68 36.97 -47.19
C MET A 965 17.17 36.77 -46.85
N LYS A 966 17.51 35.72 -46.09
CA LYS A 966 18.89 35.38 -45.75
C LYS A 966 19.73 34.97 -46.96
N HIS A 967 19.12 34.34 -47.97
CA HIS A 967 19.81 33.95 -49.20
C HIS A 967 20.13 35.17 -50.06
N TYR A 968 19.18 36.11 -50.19
CA TYR A 968 19.43 37.40 -50.85
C TYR A 968 20.55 38.17 -50.14
N GLY A 969 20.53 38.21 -48.80
CA GLY A 969 21.63 38.79 -48.02
C GLY A 969 22.99 38.15 -48.30
N CYS A 970 23.05 36.84 -48.52
CA CYS A 970 24.29 36.14 -48.90
C CYS A 970 24.75 36.46 -50.32
N VAL A 971 23.83 36.64 -51.28
CA VAL A 971 24.17 37.07 -52.64
C VAL A 971 24.66 38.52 -52.65
N VAL A 972 24.04 39.40 -51.85
CA VAL A 972 24.51 40.78 -51.66
C VAL A 972 25.88 40.80 -51.00
N HIS A 973 26.12 39.93 -50.02
CA HIS A 973 27.44 39.74 -49.40
C HIS A 973 28.48 39.24 -50.42
N LEU A 974 28.13 38.26 -51.27
CA LEU A 974 28.97 37.73 -52.35
C LEU A 974 29.36 38.80 -53.36
N LEU A 975 28.39 39.55 -53.89
CA LEU A 975 28.62 40.65 -54.84
C LEU A 975 29.39 41.80 -54.19
N GLY A 976 29.06 42.09 -52.93
CA GLY A 976 29.71 43.11 -52.10
C GLY A 976 31.20 42.82 -51.90
N ARG A 977 31.57 41.61 -51.47
CA ARG A 977 32.99 41.20 -51.30
C ARG A 977 33.77 41.17 -52.62
N ALA A 978 33.08 40.89 -53.73
CA ALA A 978 33.69 40.93 -55.06
C ALA A 978 33.87 42.35 -55.61
N GLY A 979 33.44 43.38 -54.88
CA GLY A 979 33.51 44.79 -55.30
C GLY A 979 32.50 45.17 -56.39
N GLN A 980 31.50 44.34 -56.67
CA GLN A 980 30.47 44.60 -57.70
C GLN A 980 29.27 45.35 -57.09
N LEU A 981 29.51 46.54 -56.52
CA LEU A 981 28.55 47.23 -55.66
C LEU A 981 27.31 47.74 -56.40
N GLU A 982 27.44 48.25 -57.63
CA GLU A 982 26.28 48.67 -58.43
C GLU A 982 25.42 47.48 -58.85
N LYS A 983 26.04 46.32 -59.11
CA LYS A 983 25.31 45.09 -59.40
C LYS A 983 24.58 44.59 -58.16
N ALA A 984 25.20 44.71 -56.98
CA ALA A 984 24.57 44.40 -55.70
C ALA A 984 23.40 45.35 -55.39
N LEU A 985 23.55 46.66 -55.63
CA LEU A 985 22.48 47.65 -55.45
C LEU A 985 21.28 47.34 -56.36
N ARG A 986 21.52 47.09 -57.65
CA ARG A 986 20.46 46.68 -58.60
C ARG A 986 19.78 45.39 -58.16
N PHE A 987 20.56 44.40 -57.75
CA PHE A 987 20.02 43.13 -57.25
C PHE A 987 19.07 43.34 -56.05
N VAL A 988 19.42 44.21 -55.10
CA VAL A 988 18.55 44.55 -53.95
C VAL A 988 17.28 45.26 -54.41
N MET A 989 17.36 46.14 -55.42
CA MET A 989 16.19 46.85 -55.95
C MET A 989 15.24 45.94 -56.74
N ASP A 990 15.77 44.92 -57.40
CA ASP A 990 15.02 43.98 -58.24
C ASP A 990 14.47 42.77 -57.45
N MET A 991 14.68 42.72 -56.13
CA MET A 991 14.19 41.61 -55.32
C MET A 991 12.65 41.53 -55.32
N PRO A 992 12.06 40.32 -55.42
CA PRO A 992 10.62 40.13 -55.38
C PRO A 992 10.02 40.31 -53.98
N ILE A 993 10.87 40.45 -52.95
CA ILE A 993 10.51 40.61 -51.54
C ILE A 993 11.06 41.96 -51.07
N ALA A 994 10.29 42.67 -50.24
CA ALA A 994 10.72 43.96 -49.67
C ALA A 994 12.04 43.80 -48.89
N PRO A 995 13.09 44.59 -49.23
CA PRO A 995 14.38 44.48 -48.55
C PRO A 995 14.30 44.90 -47.07
N ASP A 996 14.96 44.15 -46.19
CA ASP A 996 15.02 44.37 -44.76
C ASP A 996 16.26 45.21 -44.41
N PRO A 997 16.30 45.84 -43.22
CA PRO A 997 17.46 46.65 -42.83
C PRO A 997 18.78 45.87 -42.80
N VAL A 998 18.76 44.54 -42.66
CA VAL A 998 19.97 43.71 -42.57
C VAL A 998 20.67 43.64 -43.91
N VAL A 999 19.95 43.39 -45.01
CA VAL A 999 20.52 43.31 -46.36
C VAL A 999 21.10 44.65 -46.81
N TRP A 1000 20.42 45.75 -46.51
CA TRP A 1000 20.96 47.09 -46.76
C TRP A 1000 22.24 47.37 -45.95
N ARG A 1001 22.30 46.95 -44.68
CA ARG A 1001 23.52 47.09 -43.87
C ARG A 1001 24.68 46.22 -44.37
N ILE A 1002 24.41 45.02 -44.90
CA ILE A 1002 25.44 44.19 -45.55
C ILE A 1002 26.03 44.95 -46.75
N LEU A 1003 25.19 45.56 -47.58
CA LEU A 1003 25.65 46.36 -48.73
C LEU A 1003 26.42 47.62 -48.29
N LEU A 1004 25.93 48.33 -47.27
CA LEU A 1004 26.63 49.51 -46.71
C LEU A 1004 28.01 49.14 -46.13
N GLY A 1005 28.09 47.98 -45.48
CA GLY A 1005 29.36 47.42 -45.00
C GLY A 1005 30.33 47.11 -46.13
N ALA A 1006 29.83 46.56 -47.25
CA ALA A 1006 30.64 46.33 -48.45
C ALA A 1006 31.11 47.65 -49.10
N CYS A 1007 30.25 48.68 -49.13
CA CYS A 1007 30.62 50.01 -49.61
C CYS A 1007 31.73 50.62 -48.75
N LYS A 1008 31.68 50.44 -47.42
CA LYS A 1008 32.76 50.83 -46.51
C LYS A 1008 34.08 50.13 -46.84
N THR A 1009 34.05 48.82 -47.10
CA THR A 1009 35.29 48.06 -47.38
C THR A 1009 35.92 48.42 -48.72
N HIS A 1010 35.13 48.86 -49.70
CA HIS A 1010 35.60 49.20 -51.04
C HIS A 1010 35.68 50.72 -51.33
N GLY A 1011 35.22 51.57 -50.41
CA GLY A 1011 35.31 53.04 -50.51
C GLY A 1011 34.30 53.68 -51.49
N ASP A 1012 33.19 53.02 -51.79
CA ASP A 1012 32.18 53.51 -52.75
C ASP A 1012 31.14 54.40 -52.07
N VAL A 1013 31.38 55.70 -52.16
CA VAL A 1013 30.54 56.73 -51.52
C VAL A 1013 29.16 56.89 -52.17
N PRO A 1014 29.02 56.94 -53.51
CA PRO A 1014 27.72 57.09 -54.16
C PRO A 1014 26.70 56.00 -53.79
N VAL A 1015 27.13 54.72 -53.77
CA VAL A 1015 26.24 53.62 -53.38
C VAL A 1015 25.96 53.69 -51.87
N ALA A 1016 26.94 54.05 -51.04
CA ALA A 1016 26.76 54.20 -49.59
C ALA A 1016 25.73 55.29 -49.21
N GLU A 1017 25.73 56.43 -49.89
CA GLU A 1017 24.77 57.53 -49.65
C GLU A 1017 23.33 57.09 -49.98
N GLU A 1018 23.11 56.43 -51.12
CA GLU A 1018 21.79 55.92 -51.52
C GLU A 1018 21.29 54.82 -50.55
N VAL A 1019 22.16 53.88 -50.16
CA VAL A 1019 21.81 52.82 -49.21
C VAL A 1019 21.46 53.39 -47.84
N THR A 1020 22.20 54.40 -47.36
CA THR A 1020 21.95 55.03 -46.06
C THR A 1020 20.62 55.78 -46.05
N LYS A 1021 20.26 56.43 -47.17
CA LYS A 1021 18.95 57.08 -47.32
C LYS A 1021 17.81 56.07 -47.18
N ARG A 1022 17.91 54.91 -47.84
CA ARG A 1022 16.91 53.82 -47.74
C ARG A 1022 16.84 53.21 -46.33
N LEU A 1023 17.99 53.06 -45.66
CA LEU A 1023 18.03 52.60 -44.27
C LEU A 1023 17.36 53.58 -43.30
N ASN A 1024 17.47 54.88 -43.54
CA ASN A 1024 16.83 55.91 -42.72
C ASN A 1024 15.30 55.94 -42.90
N ASP A 1025 14.81 55.64 -44.10
CA ASP A 1025 13.37 55.50 -44.36
C ASP A 1025 12.78 54.29 -43.61
N LEU A 1026 13.57 53.23 -43.42
CA LEU A 1026 13.16 51.99 -42.72
C LEU A 1026 13.36 52.05 -41.19
N GLU A 1027 14.43 52.67 -40.72
CA GLU A 1027 14.77 52.79 -39.29
C GLU A 1027 15.26 54.20 -38.94
N PRO A 1028 14.34 55.19 -38.81
CA PRO A 1028 14.68 56.56 -38.45
C PRO A 1028 15.09 56.64 -36.98
N GLY A 1029 16.36 56.34 -36.68
CA GLY A 1029 16.92 56.39 -35.32
C GLY A 1029 18.12 55.49 -35.05
N ASN A 1030 18.51 54.63 -36.01
CA ASN A 1030 19.65 53.74 -35.82
C ASN A 1030 20.99 54.45 -36.10
N SER A 1031 21.70 54.82 -35.02
CA SER A 1031 23.01 55.50 -35.07
C SER A 1031 24.11 54.69 -35.77
N GLY A 1032 23.93 53.37 -35.92
CA GLY A 1032 24.86 52.48 -36.62
C GLY A 1032 25.00 52.79 -38.11
N ASN A 1033 23.91 53.23 -38.76
CA ASN A 1033 23.89 53.53 -40.20
C ASN A 1033 24.75 54.77 -40.51
N TYR A 1034 24.62 55.82 -39.71
CA TYR A 1034 25.44 57.04 -39.81
C TYR A 1034 26.91 56.80 -39.46
N THR A 1035 27.17 55.89 -38.52
CA THR A 1035 28.55 55.50 -38.15
C THR A 1035 29.22 54.75 -39.30
N LEU A 1036 28.50 53.89 -40.01
CA LEU A 1036 29.02 53.20 -41.19
C LEU A 1036 29.25 54.16 -42.36
N LEU A 1037 28.30 55.07 -42.65
CA LEU A 1037 28.46 56.08 -43.70
C LEU A 1037 29.65 57.02 -43.41
N SER A 1038 29.77 57.54 -42.18
CA SER A 1038 30.88 58.41 -41.79
C SER A 1038 32.24 57.71 -41.91
N ASN A 1039 32.29 56.41 -41.61
CA ASN A 1039 33.50 55.62 -41.83
C ASN A 1039 33.80 55.41 -43.32
N THR A 1040 32.79 55.26 -44.18
CA THR A 1040 32.96 55.16 -45.63
C THR A 1040 33.47 56.48 -46.22
N ASP A 1041 32.90 57.62 -45.82
CA ASP A 1041 33.37 58.96 -46.21
C ASP A 1041 34.82 59.22 -45.79
N ALA A 1042 35.18 58.78 -44.58
CA ALA A 1042 36.55 58.84 -44.09
C ALA A 1042 37.51 57.94 -44.89
N SER A 1043 37.07 56.75 -45.30
CA SER A 1043 37.87 55.82 -46.13
C SER A 1043 38.08 56.32 -47.57
N ALA A 1044 37.25 57.26 -48.04
CA ALA A 1044 37.33 57.88 -49.36
C ALA A 1044 37.93 59.31 -49.32
N ASP A 1045 38.64 59.66 -48.24
CA ASP A 1045 39.27 60.98 -47.98
C ASP A 1045 38.32 62.20 -47.97
N ARG A 1046 36.99 62.00 -47.85
CA ARG A 1046 35.97 63.06 -47.69
C ARG A 1046 35.77 63.44 -46.22
N TRP A 1047 36.83 63.90 -45.57
CA TRP A 1047 36.85 64.18 -44.12
C TRP A 1047 35.83 65.22 -43.64
N SER A 1048 35.48 66.21 -44.48
CA SER A 1048 34.46 67.22 -44.16
C SER A 1048 33.06 66.63 -44.05
N ASP A 1049 32.71 65.70 -44.94
CA ASP A 1049 31.40 65.05 -44.98
C ASP A 1049 31.28 64.00 -43.86
N ALA A 1050 32.37 63.27 -43.61
CA ALA A 1050 32.48 62.36 -42.46
C ALA A 1050 32.24 63.10 -41.12
N MET A 1051 32.82 64.29 -40.95
CA MET A 1051 32.61 65.12 -39.75
C MET A 1051 31.17 65.61 -39.63
N ASN A 1052 30.55 66.01 -40.75
CA ASN A 1052 29.15 66.44 -40.76
C ASN A 1052 28.23 65.28 -40.35
N VAL A 1053 28.36 64.10 -40.96
CA VAL A 1053 27.56 62.91 -40.62
C VAL A 1053 27.71 62.51 -39.15
N SER A 1054 28.95 62.56 -38.61
CA SER A 1054 29.22 62.32 -37.18
C SER A 1054 28.56 63.35 -36.27
N ARG A 1055 28.54 64.64 -36.66
CA ARG A 1055 27.92 65.71 -35.87
C ARG A 1055 26.41 65.55 -35.80
N TRP A 1056 25.75 65.16 -36.89
CA TRP A 1056 24.32 64.85 -36.94
C TRP A 1056 23.94 63.65 -36.06
N ASN A 1057 24.80 62.62 -36.00
CA ASN A 1057 24.60 61.46 -35.14
C ASN A 1057 24.63 61.84 -33.63
N TYR A 1058 25.55 62.74 -33.24
CA TYR A 1058 25.61 63.27 -31.87
C TYR A 1058 24.35 64.07 -31.48
N THR A 1059 23.80 64.88 -32.39
CA THR A 1059 22.55 65.63 -32.14
C THR A 1059 21.32 64.73 -32.05
N LEU A 1060 21.30 63.62 -32.80
CA LEU A 1060 20.21 62.63 -32.75
C LEU A 1060 20.24 61.83 -31.43
N LEU A 1061 21.44 61.45 -30.98
CA LEU A 1061 21.65 60.79 -29.68
C LEU A 1061 21.30 61.73 -28.51
N SER A 1062 21.69 63.01 -28.56
CA SER A 1062 21.34 63.96 -27.49
C SER A 1062 19.83 64.20 -27.37
N ASN A 1063 19.09 64.18 -28.49
CA ASN A 1063 17.63 64.35 -28.48
C ASN A 1063 16.86 63.09 -28.05
N THR A 1064 17.43 61.90 -28.23
CA THR A 1064 16.82 60.63 -27.78
C THR A 1064 17.09 60.34 -26.30
N TYR A 1065 18.22 60.78 -25.73
CA TYR A 1065 18.46 60.73 -24.28
C TYR A 1065 17.64 61.77 -23.49
N ALA A 1066 17.24 62.89 -24.10
CA ALA A 1066 16.38 63.89 -23.46
C ALA A 1066 14.90 63.47 -23.35
N SER A 1067 14.44 62.48 -24.13
CA SER A 1067 13.07 61.96 -24.09
C SER A 1067 12.90 60.69 -23.25
N ALA A 1068 14.00 60.03 -22.88
CA ALA A 1068 14.02 58.88 -21.97
C ALA A 1068 14.33 59.34 -20.53
N GLY A 1069 13.42 60.13 -19.94
CA GLY A 1069 13.44 60.39 -18.50
C GLY A 1069 12.86 59.21 -17.73
N TYR A 1070 13.73 58.41 -17.09
CA TYR A 1070 13.43 57.58 -15.93
C TYR A 1070 14.59 57.63 -14.94
#